data_AF-A0A2N0RUV7-F1
#
_entry.id   AF-A0A2N0RUV7-F1
#
_cell.length_a   1.000
_cell.length_b   1.000
_cell.length_c   1.000
_cell.angle_alpha   90.00
_cell.angle_beta   90.00
_cell.angle_gamma   90.00
#
_symmetry.space_group_name_H-M   'P 1'
#
loop_
_entity.id
_entity.type
_entity.pdbx_description
1 polymer ?
#
loop_
_entity_poly.entity_id
_entity_poly.type
_entity_poly.pdbx_seq_one_letter_code
_entity_poly.pdbx_strand_id
1 'polypeptide(L)'
;MSKDVMDKFVAQVDIAQEIINIVSMLMQMGHFGYRKFEYKLQGTDNMKDYLELLKDELKEWQNIVDRAQQRCYYLTFFPARHILAFYDYFTSEKLDKDNEEECKILIRFVNSKAQLPSTRKDIQKILRGSKNYLDILTEIGNELERIFRGVPKQSRKLKAAGQRVMSDIVTKGKLFVAACTEKTRVPNIIMSLYANHGSYPEPWQLLICTSSTTMEELTIFIKRSFYASKNGYENHLFCNTNLELLEFELQYNLVNQIRSMREIHDQDKEYLLALICCRETGMHHHILDQFSLDVHATNGLITDTMSKIYRELCQNVIRVSSDLSGQGKTEWIKEASFAKKKIPRSLLISDGMEFGRLVRQFKECKLRAVESLHINIVSSDHPEDVNMFLFELLTLGIVSTNVDIACLPPSETPTYIFIEIASTTEQHLLNSLPMAGCLVSNHLSWNIKNLRVSQEINSPMQVACNYLNLLDRIELDTKEILFRTDKAKDPLPPERCQNLIAKYFFNKNAEDISSFRFVEIFINVLADQLVRLSSSQFFTVDNLKLMVKETNIRTLIVNTLIDVSKDFATRSIKTKEAQLESMTADDENARLGTIVQWDDSNHLIVFFNSQTPDTISALYRDRKKVYDNVKVLLKSQIIGDQTKWELEDYNSMSANALFVKLEYLARRSTEKLELPEYALSGDNLIKMALILLRARAN
;
A
#
# COMPACT_ATOMS: atom_id res chain seq x y z
N MET A 1 37.16 43.07 14.77
CA MET A 1 35.89 43.71 15.22
C MET A 1 35.99 43.99 16.69
N SER A 2 35.48 45.13 17.19
CA SER A 2 35.41 45.38 18.63
C SER A 2 34.40 44.40 19.25
N LYS A 3 34.66 43.97 20.48
CA LYS A 3 33.79 43.05 21.25
C LYS A 3 32.34 43.56 21.30
N ASP A 4 32.16 44.87 21.45
CA ASP A 4 30.86 45.55 21.48
C ASP A 4 30.02 45.35 20.20
N VAL A 5 30.67 45.34 19.03
CA VAL A 5 29.96 45.09 17.75
C VAL A 5 29.54 43.63 17.64
N MET A 6 30.36 42.69 18.14
CA MET A 6 30.01 41.27 18.17
C MET A 6 28.86 41.00 19.16
N ASP A 7 28.94 41.55 20.37
CA ASP A 7 27.91 41.39 21.40
C ASP A 7 26.55 41.96 20.92
N LYS A 8 26.58 43.12 20.25
CA LYS A 8 25.38 43.72 19.65
C LYS A 8 24.81 42.89 18.50
N PHE A 9 25.66 42.30 17.67
CA PHE A 9 25.22 41.41 16.58
C PHE A 9 24.57 40.13 17.14
N VAL A 10 25.19 39.48 18.14
CA VAL A 10 24.62 38.29 18.80
C VAL A 10 23.25 38.61 19.38
N ALA A 11 23.12 39.71 20.13
CA ALA A 11 21.84 40.13 20.68
C ALA A 11 20.77 40.38 19.59
N GLN A 12 21.14 40.94 18.45
CA GLN A 12 20.21 41.12 17.32
C GLN A 12 19.76 39.80 16.71
N VAL A 13 20.67 38.82 16.59
CA VAL A 13 20.35 37.47 16.09
C VAL A 13 19.39 36.76 17.04
N ASP A 14 19.63 36.81 18.35
CA ASP A 14 18.77 36.18 19.36
C ASP A 14 17.35 36.78 19.33
N ILE A 15 17.24 38.12 19.30
CA ILE A 15 15.94 38.81 19.20
C ILE A 15 15.23 38.46 17.88
N ALA A 16 15.98 38.41 16.76
CA ALA A 16 15.39 38.03 15.48
C ALA A 16 14.83 36.59 15.52
N GLN A 17 15.53 35.67 16.16
CA GLN A 17 15.06 34.29 16.33
C GLN A 17 13.80 34.22 17.19
N GLU A 18 13.73 34.98 18.29
CA GLU A 18 12.51 35.08 19.12
C GLU A 18 11.33 35.67 18.34
N ILE A 19 11.56 36.73 17.55
CA ILE A 19 10.54 37.31 16.66
C ILE A 19 10.03 36.26 15.67
N ILE A 20 10.93 35.52 15.02
CA ILE A 20 10.56 34.46 14.07
C ILE A 20 9.71 33.39 14.77
N ASN A 21 10.07 33.00 16.00
CA ASN A 21 9.32 32.00 16.76
C ASN A 21 7.90 32.50 17.08
N ILE A 22 7.74 33.73 17.60
CA ILE A 22 6.41 34.28 17.93
C ILE A 22 5.54 34.48 16.69
N VAL A 23 6.11 35.01 15.61
CA VAL A 23 5.39 35.14 14.33
C VAL A 23 4.97 33.77 13.80
N SER A 24 5.83 32.76 13.91
CA SER A 24 5.51 31.38 13.52
C SER A 24 4.34 30.82 14.34
N MET A 25 4.30 31.09 15.65
CA MET A 25 3.17 30.71 16.51
C MET A 25 1.88 31.44 16.11
N LEU A 26 1.93 32.74 15.85
CA LEU A 26 0.79 33.52 15.37
C LEU A 26 0.24 32.97 14.04
N MET A 27 1.13 32.60 13.12
CA MET A 27 0.76 31.98 11.85
C MET A 27 0.13 30.60 12.05
N GLN A 28 0.72 29.74 12.90
CA GLN A 28 0.20 28.41 13.21
C GLN A 28 -1.17 28.47 13.87
N MET A 29 -1.39 29.43 14.78
CA MET A 29 -2.68 29.71 15.41
C MET A 29 -3.68 30.41 14.47
N GLY A 30 -3.35 30.55 13.19
CA GLY A 30 -4.20 31.09 12.14
C GLY A 30 -4.59 32.56 12.30
N HIS A 31 -3.71 33.39 12.85
CA HIS A 31 -3.95 34.82 12.95
C HIS A 31 -4.12 35.45 11.56
N PHE A 32 -5.27 36.09 11.32
CA PHE A 32 -5.65 36.61 10.00
C PHE A 32 -4.64 37.61 9.42
N GLY A 33 -4.05 38.46 10.27
CA GLY A 33 -3.06 39.47 9.88
C GLY A 33 -1.69 38.91 9.47
N TYR A 34 -1.33 37.70 9.90
CA TYR A 34 0.01 37.13 9.68
C TYR A 34 0.07 36.16 8.48
N ARG A 35 -1.02 36.02 7.72
CA ARG A 35 -1.10 35.11 6.55
C ARG A 35 -0.18 35.52 5.40
N LYS A 36 -0.02 36.83 5.18
CA LYS A 36 0.86 37.43 4.17
C LYS A 36 1.50 38.67 4.78
N PHE A 37 2.65 38.48 5.40
CA PHE A 37 3.30 39.50 6.22
C PHE A 37 4.76 39.66 5.83
N GLU A 38 5.22 40.90 5.69
CA GLU A 38 6.63 41.28 5.52
C GLU A 38 6.88 42.52 6.38
N TYR A 39 7.94 42.51 7.18
CA TYR A 39 8.28 43.62 8.06
C TYR A 39 9.77 43.82 8.15
N LYS A 40 10.19 45.09 8.06
CA LYS A 40 11.60 45.48 8.02
C LYS A 40 11.95 46.16 9.34
N LEU A 41 12.89 45.57 10.04
CA LEU A 41 13.42 46.08 11.30
C LEU A 41 14.86 46.54 11.11
N GLN A 42 15.19 47.67 11.74
CA GLN A 42 16.55 48.20 11.77
C GLN A 42 16.85 48.75 13.16
N GLY A 43 17.97 48.32 13.74
CA GLY A 43 18.43 48.75 15.07
C GLY A 43 17.90 47.86 16.20
N THR A 44 18.73 47.63 17.22
CA THR A 44 18.44 46.69 18.31
C THR A 44 17.23 47.09 19.14
N ASP A 45 17.06 48.39 19.43
CA ASP A 45 15.95 48.86 20.28
C ASP A 45 14.59 48.67 19.59
N ASN A 46 14.49 49.01 18.30
CA ASN A 46 13.29 48.76 17.50
C ASN A 46 12.95 47.26 17.42
N MET A 47 13.95 46.38 17.40
CA MET A 47 13.71 44.92 17.42
C MET A 47 13.13 44.47 18.77
N LYS A 48 13.59 45.05 19.89
CA LYS A 48 13.05 44.75 21.22
C LYS A 48 11.62 45.26 21.37
N ASP A 49 11.36 46.49 20.96
CA ASP A 49 10.02 47.09 21.03
C ASP A 49 9.02 46.27 20.19
N TYR A 50 9.44 45.83 19.00
CA TYR A 50 8.61 44.99 18.14
C TYR A 50 8.41 43.58 18.71
N LEU A 51 9.43 43.00 19.36
CA LEU A 51 9.29 41.71 20.04
C LEU A 51 8.26 41.77 21.19
N GLU A 52 8.26 42.84 21.99
CA GLU A 52 7.28 43.02 23.06
C GLU A 52 5.86 43.22 22.50
N LEU A 53 5.72 44.01 21.42
CA LEU A 53 4.45 44.13 20.70
C LEU A 53 3.92 42.76 20.25
N LEU A 54 4.79 41.92 19.67
CA LEU A 54 4.42 40.59 19.21
C LEU A 54 4.02 39.65 20.35
N LYS A 55 4.66 39.74 21.53
CA LYS A 55 4.28 38.97 22.72
C LYS A 55 2.87 39.35 23.19
N ASP A 56 2.57 40.65 23.22
CA ASP A 56 1.25 41.16 23.58
C ASP A 56 0.19 40.74 22.57
N GLU A 57 0.48 40.84 21.26
CA GLU A 57 -0.41 40.38 20.20
C GLU A 57 -0.67 38.87 20.25
N LEU A 58 0.35 38.04 20.51
CA LEU A 58 0.17 36.59 20.67
C LEU A 58 -0.75 36.27 21.84
N LYS A 59 -0.55 36.94 22.98
CA LYS A 59 -1.39 36.78 24.17
C LYS A 59 -2.83 37.24 23.93
N GLU A 60 -3.01 38.37 23.25
CA GLU A 60 -4.32 38.86 22.86
C GLU A 60 -5.01 37.88 21.91
N TRP A 61 -4.30 37.36 20.90
CA TRP A 61 -4.82 36.39 19.96
C TRP A 61 -5.29 35.10 20.64
N GLN A 62 -4.47 34.55 21.55
CA GLN A 62 -4.84 33.38 22.35
C GLN A 62 -6.15 33.60 23.11
N ASN A 63 -6.30 34.75 23.76
CA ASN A 63 -7.52 35.12 24.48
C ASN A 63 -8.73 35.30 23.53
N ILE A 64 -8.53 35.88 22.35
CA ILE A 64 -9.57 36.01 21.32
C ILE A 64 -10.06 34.63 20.87
N VAL A 65 -9.14 33.73 20.53
CA VAL A 65 -9.44 32.35 20.10
C VAL A 65 -10.17 31.59 21.21
N ASP A 66 -9.68 31.69 22.45
CA ASP A 66 -10.30 31.04 23.61
C ASP A 66 -11.73 31.51 23.83
N ARG A 67 -11.97 32.83 23.79
CA ARG A 67 -13.31 33.41 23.92
C ARG A 67 -14.23 32.99 22.77
N ALA A 68 -13.71 32.95 21.54
CA ALA A 68 -14.49 32.53 20.38
C ALA A 68 -14.93 31.06 20.52
N GLN A 69 -14.02 30.16 20.92
CA GLN A 69 -14.31 28.75 21.13
C GLN A 69 -15.31 28.50 22.28
N GLN A 70 -15.25 29.32 23.34
CA GLN A 70 -16.23 29.28 24.42
C GLN A 70 -17.63 29.71 23.97
N ARG A 71 -17.72 30.73 23.11
CA ARG A 71 -19.00 31.23 22.58
C ARG A 71 -19.58 30.33 21.50
N CYS A 72 -18.73 29.79 20.65
CA CYS A 72 -19.11 29.02 19.46
C CYS A 72 -18.49 27.63 19.51
N TYR A 73 -19.22 26.67 20.07
CA TYR A 73 -18.76 25.30 20.26
C TYR A 73 -18.24 24.62 18.98
N TYR A 74 -18.84 24.89 17.83
CA TYR A 74 -18.42 24.27 16.56
C TYR A 74 -17.02 24.68 16.09
N LEU A 75 -16.44 25.76 16.62
CA LEU A 75 -15.03 26.09 16.39
C LEU A 75 -14.10 25.06 17.03
N THR A 76 -14.57 24.31 18.04
CA THR A 76 -13.76 23.26 18.68
C THR A 76 -13.63 21.98 17.85
N PHE A 77 -14.22 21.90 16.65
CA PHE A 77 -14.06 20.74 15.76
C PHE A 77 -12.88 20.88 14.81
N PHE A 78 -12.30 22.08 14.69
CA PHE A 78 -11.41 22.42 13.59
C PHE A 78 -10.18 23.19 14.09
N PRO A 79 -8.94 22.76 13.75
CA PRO A 79 -7.76 23.59 13.95
C PRO A 79 -7.81 24.87 13.10
N ALA A 80 -6.99 25.86 13.44
CA ALA A 80 -7.03 27.20 12.88
C ALA A 80 -6.89 27.21 11.34
N ARG A 81 -6.05 26.32 10.78
CA ARG A 81 -5.92 26.15 9.32
C ARG A 81 -7.25 25.82 8.62
N HIS A 82 -8.10 25.01 9.24
CA HIS A 82 -9.42 24.67 8.71
C HIS A 82 -10.41 25.81 8.91
N ILE A 83 -10.30 26.55 10.01
CA ILE A 83 -11.05 27.80 10.22
C ILE A 83 -10.70 28.83 9.13
N LEU A 84 -9.43 28.93 8.74
CA LEU A 84 -8.99 29.77 7.63
C LEU A 84 -9.55 29.30 6.27
N ALA A 85 -9.65 27.99 6.03
CA ALA A 85 -10.30 27.45 4.82
C ALA A 85 -11.78 27.87 4.75
N PHE A 86 -12.51 27.76 5.87
CA PHE A 86 -13.89 28.25 5.97
C PHE A 86 -13.98 29.76 5.76
N TYR A 87 -13.08 30.53 6.36
CA TYR A 87 -13.00 31.98 6.14
C TYR A 87 -12.83 32.31 4.64
N ASP A 88 -11.91 31.64 3.96
CA ASP A 88 -11.69 31.83 2.51
C ASP A 88 -12.92 31.41 1.70
N TYR A 89 -13.60 30.33 2.09
CA TYR A 89 -14.82 29.87 1.43
C TYR A 89 -15.98 30.87 1.53
N PHE A 90 -16.18 31.44 2.72
CA PHE A 90 -17.26 32.40 2.99
C PHE A 90 -16.97 33.80 2.46
N THR A 91 -15.70 34.22 2.37
CA THR A 91 -15.34 35.57 1.95
C THR A 91 -15.01 35.72 0.46
N SER A 92 -14.64 34.63 -0.22
CA SER A 92 -14.25 34.69 -1.62
C SER A 92 -15.41 35.06 -2.56
N GLU A 93 -15.16 36.02 -3.46
CA GLU A 93 -16.08 36.41 -4.54
C GLU A 93 -16.22 35.32 -5.60
N LYS A 94 -15.11 34.65 -5.92
CA LYS A 94 -15.07 33.57 -6.90
C LYS A 94 -15.10 32.23 -6.19
N LEU A 95 -15.82 31.29 -6.77
CA LEU A 95 -15.92 29.95 -6.23
C LEU A 95 -14.62 29.20 -6.57
N ASP A 96 -13.81 28.97 -5.54
CA ASP A 96 -12.65 28.09 -5.59
C ASP A 96 -13.15 26.66 -5.35
N LYS A 97 -13.06 25.81 -6.37
CA LYS A 97 -13.57 24.44 -6.32
C LYS A 97 -12.76 23.56 -5.37
N ASP A 98 -11.47 23.81 -5.24
CA ASP A 98 -10.60 22.98 -4.40
C ASP A 98 -10.89 23.30 -2.92
N ASN A 99 -10.99 24.58 -2.56
CA ASN A 99 -11.38 24.98 -1.20
C ASN A 99 -12.83 24.59 -0.87
N GLU A 100 -13.77 24.63 -1.83
CA GLU A 100 -15.13 24.13 -1.61
C GLU A 100 -15.14 22.63 -1.29
N GLU A 101 -14.37 21.83 -2.03
CA GLU A 101 -14.28 20.39 -1.76
C GLU A 101 -13.62 20.11 -0.40
N GLU A 102 -12.59 20.87 -0.04
CA GLU A 102 -11.99 20.82 1.30
C GLU A 102 -13.02 21.14 2.39
N CYS A 103 -13.77 22.25 2.26
CA CYS A 103 -14.82 22.60 3.22
C CYS A 103 -15.93 21.53 3.30
N LYS A 104 -16.28 20.86 2.18
CA LYS A 104 -17.24 19.73 2.17
C LYS A 104 -16.70 18.55 2.98
N ILE A 105 -15.43 18.22 2.82
CA ILE A 105 -14.76 17.17 3.60
C ILE A 105 -14.77 17.53 5.09
N LEU A 106 -14.46 18.79 5.42
CA LEU A 106 -14.43 19.28 6.80
C LEU A 106 -15.79 19.18 7.49
N ILE A 107 -16.90 19.60 6.86
CA ILE A 107 -18.21 19.45 7.49
C ILE A 107 -18.63 17.98 7.63
N ARG A 108 -18.20 17.10 6.71
CA ARG A 108 -18.47 15.66 6.76
C ARG A 108 -17.74 14.96 7.90
N PHE A 109 -16.58 15.47 8.31
CA PHE A 109 -15.87 15.01 9.51
C PHE A 109 -16.74 15.12 10.77
N VAL A 110 -17.56 16.17 10.87
CA VAL A 110 -18.49 16.37 11.99
C VAL A 110 -19.81 15.64 11.77
N ASN A 111 -20.39 15.75 10.57
CA ASN A 111 -21.64 15.07 10.23
C ASN A 111 -21.72 14.77 8.72
N SER A 112 -21.80 13.49 8.38
CA SER A 112 -21.83 13.02 6.99
C SER A 112 -23.01 13.52 6.14
N LYS A 113 -24.08 14.01 6.77
CA LYS A 113 -25.28 14.56 6.12
C LYS A 113 -25.27 16.09 6.02
N ALA A 114 -24.30 16.77 6.62
CA ALA A 114 -24.18 18.21 6.53
C ALA A 114 -23.89 18.65 5.10
N GLN A 115 -24.42 19.81 4.72
CA GLN A 115 -24.21 20.42 3.40
C GLN A 115 -23.75 21.87 3.58
N LEU A 116 -22.82 22.29 2.72
CA LEU A 116 -22.40 23.69 2.69
C LEU A 116 -23.55 24.58 2.18
N PRO A 117 -23.64 25.83 2.67
CA PRO A 117 -24.65 26.77 2.22
C PRO A 117 -24.47 27.14 0.74
N SER A 118 -25.57 27.11 -0.03
CA SER A 118 -25.55 27.46 -1.46
C SER A 118 -25.33 28.97 -1.71
N THR A 119 -25.70 29.82 -0.74
CA THR A 119 -25.62 31.28 -0.84
C THR A 119 -24.74 31.85 0.26
N ARG A 120 -23.75 32.65 -0.15
CA ARG A 120 -22.69 33.20 0.72
C ARG A 120 -22.78 34.72 0.93
N LYS A 121 -23.65 35.41 0.17
CA LYS A 121 -23.64 36.88 0.03
C LYS A 121 -23.81 37.63 1.35
N ASP A 122 -24.67 37.12 2.24
CA ASP A 122 -24.97 37.78 3.51
C ASP A 122 -23.78 37.70 4.47
N ILE A 123 -23.20 36.50 4.63
CA ILE A 123 -22.03 36.24 5.47
C ILE A 123 -20.80 36.96 4.91
N GLN A 124 -20.62 36.93 3.60
CA GLN A 124 -19.51 37.61 2.92
C GLN A 124 -19.48 39.11 3.26
N LYS A 125 -20.64 39.77 3.31
CA LYS A 125 -20.74 41.19 3.64
C LYS A 125 -20.38 41.45 5.10
N ILE A 126 -20.83 40.61 6.01
CA ILE A 126 -20.55 40.72 7.46
C ILE A 126 -19.06 40.53 7.72
N LEU A 127 -18.48 39.44 7.22
CA LEU A 127 -17.07 39.10 7.44
C LEU A 127 -16.12 40.15 6.86
N ARG A 128 -16.39 40.66 5.65
CA ARG A 128 -15.56 41.72 5.04
C ARG A 128 -15.69 43.08 5.72
N GLY A 129 -16.83 43.35 6.36
CA GLY A 129 -17.08 44.60 7.06
C GLY A 129 -16.48 44.66 8.46
N SER A 130 -16.19 43.52 9.09
CA SER A 130 -15.64 43.46 10.43
C SER A 130 -14.13 43.70 10.45
N LYS A 131 -13.68 44.56 11.38
CA LYS A 131 -12.26 44.76 11.70
C LYS A 131 -11.84 44.06 13.00
N ASN A 132 -12.80 43.49 13.73
CA ASN A 132 -12.56 42.82 15.00
C ASN A 132 -12.46 41.32 14.77
N TYR A 133 -11.32 40.72 15.12
CA TYR A 133 -11.08 39.31 14.88
C TYR A 133 -11.99 38.39 15.70
N LEU A 134 -12.41 38.79 16.91
CA LEU A 134 -13.36 38.01 17.69
C LEU A 134 -14.71 37.89 16.99
N ASP A 135 -15.17 38.98 16.37
CA ASP A 135 -16.44 39.01 15.65
C ASP A 135 -16.36 38.15 14.36
N ILE A 136 -15.20 38.16 13.68
CA ILE A 136 -14.94 37.30 12.51
C ILE A 136 -15.04 35.82 12.91
N LEU A 137 -14.32 35.40 13.97
CA LEU A 137 -14.36 34.02 14.44
C LEU A 137 -15.76 33.61 14.92
N THR A 138 -16.43 34.50 15.64
CA THR A 138 -17.80 34.26 16.15
C THR A 138 -18.77 34.06 14.99
N GLU A 139 -18.67 34.86 13.92
CA GLU A 139 -19.54 34.72 12.76
C GLU A 139 -19.29 33.44 11.97
N ILE A 140 -18.03 33.01 11.81
CA ILE A 140 -17.70 31.69 11.26
C ILE A 140 -18.34 30.59 12.14
N GLY A 141 -18.21 30.71 13.46
CA GLY A 141 -18.78 29.78 14.43
C GLY A 141 -20.31 29.69 14.35
N ASN A 142 -20.99 30.82 14.21
CA ASN A 142 -22.44 30.91 14.04
C ASN A 142 -22.90 30.23 12.74
N GLU A 143 -22.12 30.41 11.66
CA GLU A 143 -22.44 29.78 10.39
C GLU A 143 -22.24 28.26 10.44
N LEU A 144 -21.17 27.79 11.07
CA LEU A 144 -20.97 26.36 11.31
C LEU A 144 -22.13 25.80 12.16
N GLU A 145 -22.53 26.52 13.22
CA GLU A 145 -23.69 26.13 14.00
C GLU A 145 -24.95 26.03 13.12
N ARG A 146 -25.20 26.99 12.23
CA ARG A 146 -26.35 26.96 11.31
C ARG A 146 -26.33 25.72 10.40
N ILE A 147 -25.16 25.34 9.89
CA ILE A 147 -24.97 24.14 9.06
C ILE A 147 -25.36 22.87 9.82
N PHE A 148 -24.99 22.77 11.10
CA PHE A 148 -25.21 21.54 11.89
C PHE A 148 -26.54 21.54 12.66
N ARG A 149 -27.12 22.69 13.00
CA ARG A 149 -28.33 22.81 13.83
C ARG A 149 -29.53 22.07 13.24
N GLY A 150 -29.67 22.07 11.91
CA GLY A 150 -30.75 21.38 11.19
C GLY A 150 -30.51 19.90 10.93
N VAL A 151 -29.32 19.37 11.26
CA VAL A 151 -28.93 18.00 10.93
C VAL A 151 -28.96 17.15 12.20
N PRO A 152 -29.67 16.00 12.21
CA PRO A 152 -29.68 15.14 13.38
C PRO A 152 -28.26 14.69 13.76
N LYS A 153 -27.92 14.85 15.03
CA LYS A 153 -26.70 14.31 15.65
C LYS A 153 -26.87 12.81 15.82
N GLN A 154 -26.66 12.07 14.74
CA GLN A 154 -26.85 10.61 14.74
C GLN A 154 -25.62 9.93 15.31
N SER A 155 -25.81 9.22 16.41
CA SER A 155 -24.84 8.22 16.87
C SER A 155 -25.14 6.90 16.16
N ARG A 156 -24.13 6.31 15.50
CA ARG A 156 -24.25 4.99 14.90
C ARG A 156 -24.35 3.95 16.02
N LYS A 157 -25.58 3.47 16.28
CA LYS A 157 -25.81 2.46 17.31
C LYS A 157 -25.11 1.16 16.98
N LEU A 158 -24.45 0.59 17.98
CA LEU A 158 -23.83 -0.72 17.88
C LEU A 158 -24.90 -1.79 18.15
N LYS A 159 -25.22 -2.62 17.14
CA LYS A 159 -26.31 -3.62 17.25
C LYS A 159 -25.85 -4.90 17.92
N ALA A 160 -24.59 -5.28 17.74
CA ALA A 160 -24.02 -6.45 18.40
C ALA A 160 -24.09 -6.28 19.92
N ALA A 161 -24.87 -7.11 20.61
CA ALA A 161 -24.79 -7.27 22.06
C ALA A 161 -23.45 -7.98 22.38
N GLY A 162 -22.34 -7.26 22.21
CA GLY A 162 -21.01 -7.74 22.51
C GLY A 162 -20.81 -7.92 24.01
N GLN A 163 -19.84 -8.77 24.36
CA GLN A 163 -19.32 -8.87 25.72
C GLN A 163 -18.88 -7.47 26.17
N ARG A 164 -19.55 -6.92 27.17
CA ARG A 164 -19.15 -5.65 27.80
C ARG A 164 -17.95 -5.92 28.68
N VAL A 165 -16.86 -5.20 28.43
CA VAL A 165 -15.69 -5.24 29.31
C VAL A 165 -15.96 -4.28 30.45
N MET A 166 -16.36 -4.80 31.60
CA MET A 166 -16.83 -3.98 32.72
C MET A 166 -15.77 -3.03 33.28
N SER A 167 -14.48 -3.35 33.11
CA SER A 167 -13.36 -2.46 33.49
C SER A 167 -13.24 -1.23 32.59
N ASP A 168 -13.85 -1.25 31.40
CA ASP A 168 -13.68 -0.22 30.37
C ASP A 168 -14.89 0.75 30.34
N ILE A 169 -15.59 0.90 31.46
CA ILE A 169 -16.74 1.80 31.58
C ILE A 169 -16.26 3.20 31.98
N VAL A 170 -16.49 4.19 31.12
CA VAL A 170 -16.17 5.58 31.41
C VAL A 170 -17.35 6.24 32.12
N THR A 171 -17.10 6.73 33.33
CA THR A 171 -18.12 7.43 34.12
C THR A 171 -18.04 8.94 33.91
N LYS A 172 -19.20 9.60 33.82
CA LYS A 172 -19.28 11.07 33.69
C LYS A 172 -18.50 11.77 34.80
N GLY A 173 -17.74 12.79 34.42
CA GLY A 173 -17.03 13.66 35.36
C GLY A 173 -15.72 13.10 35.92
N LYS A 174 -15.34 11.88 35.55
CA LYS A 174 -14.06 11.26 35.92
C LYS A 174 -13.20 11.05 34.68
N LEU A 175 -11.87 11.17 34.82
CA LEU A 175 -10.99 10.65 33.77
C LEU A 175 -11.15 9.14 33.72
N PHE A 176 -10.94 8.61 32.53
CA PHE A 176 -10.54 7.23 32.37
C PHE A 176 -9.20 7.18 31.66
N VAL A 177 -8.19 6.50 32.23
CA VAL A 177 -6.89 6.32 31.58
C VAL A 177 -6.66 4.83 31.33
N ALA A 178 -6.80 4.39 30.08
CA ALA A 178 -6.48 3.03 29.68
C ALA A 178 -4.97 2.88 29.51
N ALA A 179 -4.40 1.86 30.16
CA ALA A 179 -3.01 1.46 29.99
C ALA A 179 -2.94 0.10 29.27
N CYS A 180 -2.24 0.06 28.14
CA CYS A 180 -1.97 -1.14 27.35
C CYS A 180 -0.47 -1.47 27.30
N THR A 181 -0.11 -2.70 26.93
CA THR A 181 1.29 -3.08 26.63
C THR A 181 1.51 -3.35 25.14
N GLU A 182 0.43 -3.66 24.40
CA GLU A 182 0.47 -3.97 22.97
C GLU A 182 -0.16 -2.83 22.17
N LYS A 183 0.65 -2.09 21.40
CA LYS A 183 0.16 -0.98 20.55
C LYS A 183 -0.85 -1.43 19.50
N THR A 184 -0.73 -2.65 19.00
CA THR A 184 -1.68 -3.25 18.05
C THR A 184 -3.09 -3.45 18.61
N ARG A 185 -3.28 -3.33 19.94
CA ARG A 185 -4.58 -3.45 20.62
C ARG A 185 -5.31 -2.12 20.82
N VAL A 186 -4.71 -0.98 20.46
CA VAL A 186 -5.38 0.32 20.61
C VAL A 186 -6.76 0.36 19.93
N PRO A 187 -6.96 -0.15 18.69
CA PRO A 187 -8.29 -0.26 18.09
C PRO A 187 -9.28 -1.09 18.94
N ASN A 188 -8.82 -2.18 19.55
CA ASN A 188 -9.65 -3.04 20.40
C ASN A 188 -10.11 -2.31 21.66
N ILE A 189 -9.25 -1.49 22.25
CA ILE A 189 -9.55 -0.68 23.44
C ILE A 189 -10.54 0.42 23.09
N ILE A 190 -10.31 1.16 21.99
CA ILE A 190 -11.25 2.16 21.49
C ILE A 190 -12.63 1.50 21.33
N MET A 191 -12.71 0.40 20.58
CA MET A 191 -13.98 -0.28 20.35
C MET A 191 -14.64 -0.78 21.64
N SER A 192 -13.86 -1.21 22.64
CA SER A 192 -14.37 -1.60 23.96
C SER A 192 -15.06 -0.44 24.68
N LEU A 193 -14.38 0.71 24.74
CA LEU A 193 -14.92 1.92 25.35
C LEU A 193 -16.23 2.33 24.67
N TYR A 194 -16.27 2.41 23.34
CA TYR A 194 -17.47 2.82 22.62
C TYR A 194 -18.61 1.78 22.68
N ALA A 195 -18.29 0.49 22.67
CA ALA A 195 -19.28 -0.58 22.84
C ALA A 195 -19.98 -0.51 24.20
N ASN A 196 -19.26 -0.17 25.28
CA ASN A 196 -19.85 0.06 26.59
C ASN A 196 -20.83 1.25 26.63
N HIS A 197 -20.62 2.23 25.75
CA HIS A 197 -21.51 3.39 25.57
C HIS A 197 -22.58 3.17 24.48
N GLY A 198 -22.63 2.00 23.83
CA GLY A 198 -23.71 1.59 22.92
C GLY A 198 -23.63 2.15 21.50
N SER A 199 -22.50 2.72 21.10
CA SER A 199 -22.31 3.29 19.76
C SER A 199 -20.97 2.90 19.14
N TYR A 200 -20.84 3.11 17.83
CA TYR A 200 -19.53 3.24 17.19
C TYR A 200 -18.95 4.63 17.47
N PRO A 201 -17.62 4.79 17.41
CA PRO A 201 -17.02 6.12 17.46
C PRO A 201 -17.34 6.92 16.19
N GLU A 202 -17.53 8.23 16.35
CA GLU A 202 -17.55 9.20 15.24
C GLU A 202 -16.18 9.90 15.12
N PRO A 203 -15.79 10.39 13.92
CA PRO A 203 -14.46 10.97 13.68
C PRO A 203 -14.07 12.06 14.68
N TRP A 204 -14.99 12.98 14.97
CA TRP A 204 -14.77 14.09 15.90
C TRP A 204 -14.68 13.68 17.37
N GLN A 205 -14.96 12.42 17.71
CA GLN A 205 -14.83 11.89 19.08
C GLN A 205 -13.45 11.31 19.36
N LEU A 206 -12.61 11.12 18.34
CA LEU A 206 -11.29 10.51 18.46
C LEU A 206 -10.19 11.51 18.13
N LEU A 207 -9.10 11.45 18.88
CA LEU A 207 -7.82 12.03 18.51
C LEU A 207 -6.76 10.93 18.59
N ILE A 208 -6.13 10.64 17.46
CA ILE A 208 -5.03 9.68 17.39
C ILE A 208 -3.75 10.49 17.33
N CYS A 209 -2.98 10.44 18.42
CA CYS A 209 -1.72 11.16 18.48
C CYS A 209 -0.66 10.49 17.60
N THR A 210 0.16 11.33 17.01
CA THR A 210 1.38 11.00 16.27
C THR A 210 2.52 11.88 16.81
N SER A 211 3.74 11.62 16.38
CA SER A 211 4.88 12.50 16.67
C SER A 211 4.71 13.93 16.14
N SER A 212 3.79 14.16 15.20
CA SER A 212 3.48 15.47 14.63
C SER A 212 2.25 16.15 15.24
N THR A 213 1.63 15.56 16.27
CA THR A 213 0.47 16.15 16.95
C THR A 213 0.85 17.45 17.64
N THR A 214 0.00 18.46 17.50
CA THR A 214 0.25 19.82 18.00
C THR A 214 -0.49 20.11 19.30
N MET A 215 -0.02 21.12 20.05
CA MET A 215 -0.72 21.58 21.25
C MET A 215 -2.12 22.15 20.95
N GLU A 216 -2.30 22.72 19.75
CA GLU A 216 -3.59 23.23 19.30
C GLU A 216 -4.64 22.10 19.24
N GLU A 217 -4.31 20.98 18.59
CA GLU A 217 -5.21 19.83 18.46
C GLU A 217 -5.63 19.28 19.82
N LEU A 218 -4.67 19.13 20.72
CA LEU A 218 -4.92 18.69 22.09
C LEU A 218 -5.86 19.66 22.83
N THR A 219 -5.56 20.96 22.78
CA THR A 219 -6.34 21.99 23.47
C THR A 219 -7.79 22.02 22.97
N ILE A 220 -7.96 22.01 21.65
CA ILE A 220 -9.26 22.04 20.99
C ILE A 220 -10.06 20.79 21.33
N PHE A 221 -9.42 19.61 21.30
CA PHE A 221 -10.06 18.34 21.65
C PHE A 221 -10.54 18.31 23.11
N ILE A 222 -9.70 18.75 24.05
CA ILE A 222 -10.07 18.82 25.46
C ILE A 222 -11.25 19.78 25.65
N LYS A 223 -11.20 21.00 25.10
CA LYS A 223 -12.34 21.95 25.17
C LYS A 223 -13.61 21.36 24.58
N ARG A 224 -13.52 20.69 23.42
CA ARG A 224 -14.65 20.00 22.80
C ARG A 224 -15.29 18.99 23.75
N SER A 225 -14.48 18.19 24.44
CA SER A 225 -14.99 17.19 25.39
C SER A 225 -15.71 17.79 26.61
N PHE A 226 -15.19 18.90 27.17
CA PHE A 226 -15.76 19.55 28.35
C PHE A 226 -16.99 20.41 28.03
N TYR A 227 -17.06 21.01 26.84
CA TYR A 227 -18.18 21.85 26.42
C TYR A 227 -19.34 21.05 25.79
N ALA A 228 -19.15 19.75 25.52
CA ALA A 228 -20.09 18.91 24.79
C ALA A 228 -21.51 18.93 25.37
N SER A 229 -21.66 18.76 26.69
CA SER A 229 -22.97 18.62 27.33
C SER A 229 -23.85 19.86 27.15
N LYS A 230 -23.26 21.06 27.25
CA LYS A 230 -23.98 22.34 27.09
C LYS A 230 -24.37 22.65 25.63
N ASN A 231 -23.87 21.87 24.68
CA ASN A 231 -24.03 22.11 23.24
C ASN A 231 -24.78 20.99 22.51
N GLY A 232 -25.53 20.17 23.25
CA GLY A 232 -26.35 19.09 22.71
C GLY A 232 -25.53 17.89 22.24
N TYR A 233 -24.34 17.67 22.82
CA TYR A 233 -23.48 16.51 22.61
C TYR A 233 -23.28 15.74 23.93
N GLU A 234 -24.24 15.85 24.85
CA GLU A 234 -24.27 15.09 26.09
C GLU A 234 -24.14 13.58 25.83
N ASN A 235 -23.54 12.86 26.78
CA ASN A 235 -23.32 11.40 26.74
C ASN A 235 -22.39 10.89 25.63
N HIS A 236 -21.74 11.77 24.85
CA HIS A 236 -20.73 11.34 23.89
C HIS A 236 -19.37 11.18 24.56
N LEU A 237 -18.75 10.00 24.38
CA LEU A 237 -17.40 9.74 24.82
C LEU A 237 -16.39 10.37 23.86
N PHE A 238 -15.36 11.02 24.41
CA PHE A 238 -14.20 11.51 23.70
C PHE A 238 -12.98 10.69 24.10
N CYS A 239 -12.18 10.26 23.13
CA CYS A 239 -11.02 9.43 23.36
C CYS A 239 -9.77 9.98 22.67
N ASN A 240 -8.70 10.17 23.45
CA ASN A 240 -7.37 10.53 22.94
C ASN A 240 -6.43 9.34 23.10
N THR A 241 -5.67 8.99 22.05
CA THR A 241 -4.94 7.72 21.95
C THR A 241 -3.51 7.92 21.47
N ASN A 242 -2.64 6.94 21.71
CA ASN A 242 -1.21 6.97 21.36
C ASN A 242 -0.45 8.15 21.99
N LEU A 243 -0.84 8.50 23.23
CA LEU A 243 -0.27 9.65 23.93
C LEU A 243 1.22 9.48 24.27
N GLU A 244 1.73 8.25 24.23
CA GLU A 244 3.15 7.95 24.37
C GLU A 244 4.01 8.51 23.22
N LEU A 245 3.40 8.80 22.06
CA LEU A 245 4.10 9.40 20.91
C LEU A 245 4.30 10.91 21.04
N LEU A 246 3.67 11.55 22.03
CA LEU A 246 3.82 12.97 22.30
C LEU A 246 5.13 13.26 23.02
N GLU A 247 5.78 14.36 22.65
CA GLU A 247 6.91 14.89 23.41
C GLU A 247 6.51 15.27 24.84
N PHE A 248 7.47 15.24 25.76
CA PHE A 248 7.24 15.49 27.19
C PHE A 248 6.52 16.82 27.46
N GLU A 249 6.90 17.89 26.78
CA GLU A 249 6.29 19.21 26.95
C GLU A 249 4.80 19.20 26.59
N LEU A 250 4.42 18.51 25.51
CA LEU A 250 3.02 18.35 25.12
C LEU A 250 2.25 17.50 26.13
N GLN A 251 2.86 16.42 26.64
CA GLN A 251 2.24 15.61 27.71
C GLN A 251 1.99 16.44 28.98
N TYR A 252 2.97 17.24 29.39
CA TYR A 252 2.87 18.13 30.56
C TYR A 252 1.76 19.17 30.39
N ASN A 253 1.72 19.83 29.23
CA ASN A 253 0.70 20.83 28.92
C ASN A 253 -0.70 20.22 28.85
N LEU A 254 -0.85 19.01 28.27
CA LEU A 254 -2.11 18.28 28.26
C LEU A 254 -2.62 17.97 29.67
N VAL A 255 -1.74 17.49 30.56
CA VAL A 255 -2.10 17.22 31.97
C VAL A 255 -2.62 18.49 32.65
N ASN A 256 -1.91 19.61 32.48
CA ASN A 256 -2.30 20.89 33.07
C ASN A 256 -3.64 21.40 32.53
N GLN A 257 -3.88 21.25 31.22
CA GLN A 257 -5.16 21.61 30.62
C GLN A 257 -6.32 20.79 31.15
N ILE A 258 -6.16 19.46 31.27
CA ILE A 258 -7.20 18.60 31.82
C ILE A 258 -7.51 18.99 33.28
N ARG A 259 -6.48 19.26 34.09
CA ARG A 259 -6.67 19.73 35.48
C ARG A 259 -7.39 21.07 35.54
N SER A 260 -6.94 22.05 34.76
CA SER A 260 -7.57 23.37 34.69
C SER A 260 -9.04 23.27 34.27
N MET A 261 -9.36 22.47 33.25
CA MET A 261 -10.74 22.28 32.78
C MET A 261 -11.59 21.55 33.83
N ARG A 262 -11.03 20.60 34.59
CA ARG A 262 -11.73 19.99 35.73
C ARG A 262 -12.08 21.00 36.81
N GLU A 263 -11.16 21.90 37.15
CA GLU A 263 -11.38 22.94 38.15
C GLU A 263 -12.48 23.93 37.70
N ILE A 264 -12.41 24.39 36.45
CA ILE A 264 -13.42 25.30 35.86
C ILE A 264 -14.81 24.66 35.84
N HIS A 265 -14.89 23.35 35.59
CA HIS A 265 -16.13 22.59 35.45
C HIS A 265 -16.45 21.70 36.65
N ASP A 266 -15.89 21.98 37.84
CA ASP A 266 -16.02 21.09 39.00
C ASP A 266 -17.48 20.92 39.48
N GLN A 267 -18.35 21.90 39.17
CA GLN A 267 -19.78 21.86 39.46
C GLN A 267 -20.60 21.14 38.37
N ASP A 268 -20.13 21.14 37.12
CA ASP A 268 -20.81 20.57 35.94
C ASP A 268 -20.04 19.35 35.41
N LYS A 269 -19.94 18.30 36.24
CA LYS A 269 -19.18 17.06 35.99
C LYS A 269 -19.83 16.13 34.94
N GLU A 270 -20.05 16.66 33.74
CA GLU A 270 -20.78 15.95 32.68
C GLU A 270 -19.92 15.45 31.53
N TYR A 271 -18.61 15.75 31.53
CA TYR A 271 -17.70 15.29 30.48
C TYR A 271 -17.47 13.77 30.53
N LEU A 272 -17.20 13.18 29.36
CA LEU A 272 -16.79 11.79 29.20
C LEU A 272 -15.48 11.77 28.40
N LEU A 273 -14.36 11.60 29.09
CA LEU A 273 -13.03 11.65 28.49
C LEU A 273 -12.23 10.41 28.87
N ALA A 274 -11.74 9.72 27.85
CA ALA A 274 -10.80 8.61 27.98
C ALA A 274 -9.46 8.96 27.33
N LEU A 275 -8.37 8.57 27.98
CA LEU A 275 -7.01 8.61 27.46
C LEU A 275 -6.52 7.17 27.28
N ILE A 276 -5.85 6.86 26.18
CA ILE A 276 -5.21 5.55 25.94
C ILE A 276 -3.70 5.78 25.80
N CYS A 277 -2.94 5.12 26.65
CA CYS A 277 -1.49 5.15 26.67
C CYS A 277 -0.97 3.72 26.60
N CYS A 278 -0.08 3.42 25.65
CA CYS A 278 0.64 2.15 25.69
C CYS A 278 1.97 2.29 26.43
N ARG A 279 2.20 1.40 27.39
CA ARG A 279 3.41 1.32 28.21
C ARG A 279 4.50 0.61 27.42
N GLU A 280 5.58 1.33 27.16
CA GLU A 280 6.82 0.71 26.73
C GLU A 280 7.64 0.28 27.94
N THR A 281 8.20 -0.93 27.88
CA THR A 281 8.97 -1.51 28.98
C THR A 281 10.17 -0.62 29.32
N GLY A 282 10.25 -0.13 30.57
CA GLY A 282 11.37 0.68 31.04
C GLY A 282 11.23 2.21 30.86
N MET A 283 10.11 2.69 30.32
CA MET A 283 9.85 4.13 30.12
C MET A 283 8.86 4.67 31.16
N HIS A 284 9.22 5.80 31.80
CA HIS A 284 8.28 6.57 32.61
C HIS A 284 7.31 7.32 31.70
N HIS A 285 6.02 7.18 31.93
CA HIS A 285 4.99 7.85 31.13
C HIS A 285 4.32 8.95 31.97
N HIS A 286 4.59 10.21 31.63
CA HIS A 286 4.16 11.37 32.43
C HIS A 286 2.66 11.36 32.72
N ILE A 287 1.83 11.12 31.69
CA ILE A 287 0.37 11.04 31.85
C ILE A 287 -0.07 9.94 32.82
N LEU A 288 0.50 8.73 32.71
CA LEU A 288 0.15 7.61 33.59
C LEU A 288 0.54 7.90 35.05
N ASP A 289 1.69 8.54 35.26
CA ASP A 289 2.17 8.90 36.60
C ASP A 289 1.29 10.00 37.22
N GLN A 290 0.96 11.04 36.44
CA GLN A 290 0.16 12.18 36.89
C GLN A 290 -1.32 11.84 37.15
N PHE A 291 -1.85 10.80 36.51
CA PHE A 291 -3.23 10.33 36.66
C PHE A 291 -3.33 8.91 37.21
N SER A 292 -2.34 8.46 37.99
CA SER A 292 -2.24 7.07 38.49
C SER A 292 -3.51 6.51 39.17
N LEU A 293 -4.30 7.37 39.82
CA LEU A 293 -5.59 7.00 40.45
C LEU A 293 -6.71 6.69 39.43
N ASP A 294 -6.60 7.22 38.22
CA ASP A 294 -7.56 7.07 37.13
C ASP A 294 -7.12 5.99 36.11
N VAL A 295 -6.01 5.26 36.37
CA VAL A 295 -5.42 4.28 35.44
C VAL A 295 -6.05 2.91 35.56
N HIS A 296 -6.42 2.34 34.41
CA HIS A 296 -7.00 1.01 34.25
C HIS A 296 -6.22 0.21 33.21
N ALA A 297 -5.68 -0.95 33.59
CA ALA A 297 -5.03 -1.85 32.64
C ALA A 297 -6.09 -2.61 31.82
N THR A 298 -6.02 -2.53 30.50
CA THR A 298 -6.98 -3.21 29.60
C THR A 298 -6.38 -3.50 28.22
N ASN A 299 -6.82 -4.59 27.62
CA ASN A 299 -6.53 -4.97 26.23
C ASN A 299 -7.76 -4.77 25.31
N GLY A 300 -8.86 -4.23 25.86
CA GLY A 300 -10.10 -4.01 25.14
C GLY A 300 -10.82 -5.30 24.73
N LEU A 301 -11.52 -5.24 23.60
CA LEU A 301 -12.27 -6.38 23.09
C LEU A 301 -11.35 -7.50 22.57
N ILE A 302 -11.72 -8.75 22.86
CA ILE A 302 -11.03 -9.91 22.28
C ILE A 302 -11.27 -10.02 20.76
N THR A 303 -10.36 -10.68 20.06
CA THR A 303 -10.35 -10.82 18.59
C THR A 303 -11.65 -11.39 18.02
N ASP A 304 -12.29 -12.35 18.71
CA ASP A 304 -13.56 -12.94 18.27
C ASP A 304 -14.71 -11.92 18.30
N THR A 305 -14.72 -11.04 19.30
CA THR A 305 -15.74 -10.00 19.45
C THR A 305 -15.50 -8.89 18.43
N MET A 306 -14.24 -8.48 18.23
CA MET A 306 -13.87 -7.58 17.14
C MET A 306 -14.31 -8.14 15.79
N SER A 307 -14.04 -9.42 15.50
CA SER A 307 -14.44 -10.06 14.26
C SER A 307 -15.96 -10.05 14.05
N LYS A 308 -16.75 -10.27 15.10
CA LYS A 308 -18.23 -10.18 15.01
C LYS A 308 -18.69 -8.77 14.67
N ILE A 309 -18.12 -7.75 15.32
CA ILE A 309 -18.44 -6.34 15.08
C ILE A 309 -18.07 -5.95 13.64
N TYR A 310 -16.86 -6.28 13.18
CA TYR A 310 -16.40 -5.90 11.83
C TYR A 310 -17.10 -6.67 10.71
N ARG A 311 -17.59 -7.90 10.94
CA ARG A 311 -18.49 -8.56 9.97
C ARG A 311 -19.81 -7.80 9.79
N GLU A 312 -20.32 -7.18 10.85
CA GLU A 312 -21.53 -6.36 10.78
C GLU A 312 -21.27 -5.00 10.12
N LEU A 313 -20.20 -4.33 10.56
CA LEU A 313 -19.83 -2.99 10.11
C LEU A 313 -19.32 -2.96 8.67
N CYS A 314 -18.53 -3.97 8.27
CA CYS A 314 -17.75 -3.99 7.04
C CYS A 314 -18.24 -5.06 6.05
N GLN A 315 -19.54 -5.12 5.78
CA GLN A 315 -20.14 -6.12 4.87
C GLN A 315 -19.61 -6.06 3.42
N ASN A 316 -19.06 -4.92 3.01
CA ASN A 316 -18.54 -4.68 1.65
C ASN A 316 -17.01 -4.73 1.60
N VAL A 317 -16.37 -5.22 2.66
CA VAL A 317 -14.92 -5.29 2.80
C VAL A 317 -14.48 -6.74 2.82
N ILE A 318 -13.55 -7.11 1.94
CA ILE A 318 -13.04 -8.47 1.84
C ILE A 318 -11.52 -8.44 1.94
N ARG A 319 -10.97 -9.19 2.89
CA ARG A 319 -9.54 -9.45 2.98
C ARG A 319 -9.18 -10.64 2.10
N VAL A 320 -8.25 -10.43 1.18
CA VAL A 320 -7.79 -11.42 0.21
C VAL A 320 -6.37 -11.84 0.56
N SER A 321 -6.19 -13.14 0.79
CA SER A 321 -4.90 -13.75 1.14
C SER A 321 -4.72 -15.03 0.33
N SER A 322 -3.51 -15.59 0.32
CA SER A 322 -3.25 -16.86 -0.38
C SER A 322 -2.10 -17.62 0.25
N ASP A 323 -2.07 -18.94 0.05
CA ASP A 323 -1.00 -19.81 0.58
C ASP A 323 0.37 -19.36 0.08
N LEU A 324 0.48 -19.12 -1.25
CA LEU A 324 1.71 -18.72 -1.91
C LEU A 324 1.52 -17.46 -2.75
N SER A 325 2.64 -16.81 -3.09
CA SER A 325 2.66 -15.69 -4.02
C SER A 325 2.29 -16.12 -5.44
N GLY A 326 1.58 -15.27 -6.19
CA GLY A 326 1.18 -15.53 -7.57
C GLY A 326 -0.01 -16.49 -7.74
N GLN A 327 -0.84 -16.68 -6.70
CA GLN A 327 -2.08 -17.46 -6.78
C GLN A 327 -3.31 -16.63 -7.23
N GLY A 328 -3.11 -15.45 -7.80
CA GLY A 328 -4.18 -14.72 -8.50
C GLY A 328 -5.04 -13.78 -7.64
N LYS A 329 -4.59 -13.38 -6.45
CA LYS A 329 -5.30 -12.42 -5.57
C LYS A 329 -5.79 -11.17 -6.31
N THR A 330 -4.88 -10.45 -6.97
CA THR A 330 -5.21 -9.24 -7.72
C THR A 330 -6.20 -9.49 -8.86
N GLU A 331 -6.09 -10.63 -9.55
CA GLU A 331 -6.98 -10.95 -10.67
C GLU A 331 -8.39 -11.29 -10.18
N TRP A 332 -8.50 -12.01 -9.07
CA TRP A 332 -9.76 -12.25 -8.38
C TRP A 332 -10.41 -10.93 -7.91
N ILE A 333 -9.63 -9.98 -7.41
CA ILE A 333 -10.15 -8.67 -7.01
C ILE A 333 -10.72 -7.92 -8.22
N LYS A 334 -10.03 -7.92 -9.36
CA LYS A 334 -10.55 -7.30 -10.60
C LYS A 334 -11.87 -7.93 -11.04
N GLU A 335 -11.97 -9.26 -10.99
CA GLU A 335 -13.22 -9.99 -11.26
C GLU A 335 -14.34 -9.61 -10.31
N ALA A 336 -14.06 -9.62 -9.00
CA ALA A 336 -15.02 -9.29 -7.97
C ALA A 336 -15.52 -7.85 -8.13
N SER A 337 -14.62 -6.90 -8.39
CA SER A 337 -14.98 -5.52 -8.72
C SER A 337 -15.84 -5.42 -9.97
N PHE A 338 -15.47 -6.11 -11.06
CA PHE A 338 -16.22 -6.10 -12.31
C PHE A 338 -17.62 -6.71 -12.15
N ALA A 339 -17.77 -7.80 -11.40
CA ALA A 339 -19.06 -8.41 -11.07
C ALA A 339 -19.97 -7.44 -10.29
N LYS A 340 -19.38 -6.52 -9.52
CA LYS A 340 -20.09 -5.42 -8.84
C LYS A 340 -20.25 -4.15 -9.71
N LYS A 341 -19.86 -4.21 -10.99
CA LYS A 341 -19.84 -3.07 -11.93
C LYS A 341 -18.99 -1.89 -11.42
N LYS A 342 -17.87 -2.19 -10.76
CA LYS A 342 -16.91 -1.21 -10.24
C LYS A 342 -15.54 -1.40 -10.90
N ILE A 343 -14.77 -0.31 -10.93
CA ILE A 343 -13.38 -0.32 -11.40
C ILE A 343 -12.45 -0.31 -10.17
N PRO A 344 -11.52 -1.27 -10.01
CA PRO A 344 -10.61 -1.26 -8.87
C PRO A 344 -9.59 -0.13 -8.97
N ARG A 345 -9.53 0.70 -7.92
CA ARG A 345 -8.53 1.76 -7.73
C ARG A 345 -7.56 1.31 -6.63
N SER A 346 -6.29 1.14 -6.98
CA SER A 346 -5.30 0.52 -6.08
C SER A 346 -4.55 1.56 -5.24
N LEU A 347 -4.40 1.26 -3.94
CA LEU A 347 -3.57 1.94 -2.97
C LEU A 347 -2.49 0.95 -2.52
N LEU A 348 -1.23 1.25 -2.74
CA LEU A 348 -0.10 0.38 -2.38
C LEU A 348 0.44 0.76 -1.00
N ILE A 349 0.58 -0.22 -0.11
CA ILE A 349 1.24 -0.10 1.19
C ILE A 349 2.49 -0.99 1.18
N SER A 350 3.63 -0.37 1.47
CA SER A 350 4.96 -0.99 1.58
C SER A 350 5.67 -0.43 2.81
N ASP A 351 6.94 -0.81 3.01
CA ASP A 351 7.77 -0.26 4.09
C ASP A 351 7.93 1.27 3.98
N GLY A 352 8.16 1.92 5.13
CA GLY A 352 8.26 3.38 5.27
C GLY A 352 6.92 4.13 5.17
N MET A 353 5.80 3.43 5.30
CA MET A 353 4.44 3.99 5.25
C MET A 353 3.91 4.30 6.66
N GLU A 354 4.44 5.36 7.25
CA GLU A 354 3.89 5.95 8.48
C GLU A 354 2.45 6.46 8.27
N PHE A 355 1.71 6.61 9.37
CA PHE A 355 0.30 6.99 9.35
C PHE A 355 0.00 8.22 8.49
N GLY A 356 0.78 9.30 8.63
CA GLY A 356 0.58 10.52 7.85
C GLY A 356 0.74 10.33 6.34
N ARG A 357 1.66 9.46 5.92
CA ARG A 357 1.86 9.11 4.50
C ARG A 357 0.70 8.31 3.95
N LEU A 358 0.15 7.38 4.74
CA LEU A 358 -1.04 6.61 4.36
C LEU A 358 -2.26 7.52 4.13
N VAL A 359 -2.50 8.48 5.03
CA VAL A 359 -3.60 9.45 4.90
C VAL A 359 -3.43 10.31 3.64
N ARG A 360 -2.22 10.83 3.42
CA ARG A 360 -1.91 11.64 2.23
C ARG A 360 -2.08 10.84 0.93
N GLN A 361 -1.57 9.61 0.88
CA GLN A 361 -1.69 8.76 -0.30
C GLN A 361 -3.16 8.40 -0.59
N PHE A 362 -3.98 8.19 0.45
CA PHE A 362 -5.41 7.98 0.28
C PHE A 362 -6.14 9.25 -0.21
N LYS A 363 -5.78 10.44 0.28
CA LYS A 363 -6.28 11.72 -0.23
C LYS A 363 -5.97 11.90 -1.72
N GLU A 364 -4.73 11.60 -2.12
CA GLU A 364 -4.26 11.69 -3.50
C GLU A 364 -4.90 10.62 -4.42
N CYS A 365 -5.38 9.50 -3.85
CA CYS A 365 -6.06 8.44 -4.58
C CYS A 365 -7.32 8.93 -5.32
N LYS A 366 -8.02 9.94 -4.76
CA LYS A 366 -9.25 10.58 -5.31
C LYS A 366 -10.29 9.56 -5.76
N LEU A 367 -10.64 8.65 -4.85
CA LEU A 367 -11.59 7.55 -5.12
C LEU A 367 -12.96 8.08 -5.57
N ARG A 368 -13.51 7.53 -6.66
CA ARG A 368 -14.83 7.90 -7.19
C ARG A 368 -15.89 6.86 -6.82
N ALA A 369 -17.17 7.26 -6.83
CA ALA A 369 -18.28 6.35 -6.51
C ALA A 369 -18.41 5.15 -7.48
N VAL A 370 -17.88 5.25 -8.70
CA VAL A 370 -17.85 4.16 -9.70
C VAL A 370 -16.69 3.17 -9.49
N GLU A 371 -15.80 3.46 -8.53
CA GLU A 371 -14.62 2.66 -8.23
C GLU A 371 -14.82 1.84 -6.95
N SER A 372 -14.10 0.73 -6.87
CA SER A 372 -13.88 -0.02 -5.62
C SER A 372 -12.46 0.24 -5.16
N LEU A 373 -12.24 0.33 -3.85
CA LEU A 373 -10.90 0.51 -3.30
C LEU A 373 -10.18 -0.83 -3.23
N HIS A 374 -8.96 -0.90 -3.73
CA HIS A 374 -8.07 -2.04 -3.59
C HIS A 374 -6.85 -1.61 -2.77
N ILE A 375 -6.74 -2.05 -1.53
CA ILE A 375 -5.58 -1.80 -0.66
C ILE A 375 -4.66 -3.00 -0.81
N ASN A 376 -3.48 -2.79 -1.40
CA ASN A 376 -2.48 -3.83 -1.60
C ASN A 376 -1.34 -3.66 -0.59
N ILE A 377 -1.29 -4.54 0.41
CA ILE A 377 -0.28 -4.53 1.47
C ILE A 377 0.81 -5.56 1.13
N VAL A 378 1.97 -5.04 0.71
CA VAL A 378 3.11 -5.86 0.26
C VAL A 378 4.07 -6.15 1.41
N SER A 379 4.37 -5.13 2.20
CA SER A 379 5.22 -5.18 3.39
C SER A 379 4.86 -4.02 4.32
N SER A 380 5.29 -4.08 5.58
CA SER A 380 5.12 -3.00 6.55
C SER A 380 6.10 -3.17 7.71
N ASP A 381 6.95 -2.17 7.90
CA ASP A 381 7.81 -1.93 9.06
C ASP A 381 7.12 -1.13 10.17
N HIS A 382 6.00 -0.48 9.86
CA HIS A 382 5.12 0.23 10.79
C HIS A 382 3.70 -0.39 10.85
N PRO A 383 3.54 -1.66 11.30
CA PRO A 383 2.25 -2.34 11.28
C PRO A 383 1.19 -1.67 12.17
N GLU A 384 1.61 -0.96 13.23
CA GLU A 384 0.75 -0.20 14.13
C GLU A 384 0.01 0.92 13.40
N ASP A 385 0.72 1.67 12.56
CA ASP A 385 0.16 2.75 11.75
C ASP A 385 -0.79 2.22 10.68
N VAL A 386 -0.43 1.11 10.03
CA VAL A 386 -1.32 0.44 9.07
C VAL A 386 -2.59 -0.05 9.76
N ASN A 387 -2.49 -0.60 10.96
CA ASN A 387 -3.66 -1.01 11.75
C ASN A 387 -4.54 0.17 12.12
N MET A 388 -3.97 1.29 12.60
CA MET A 388 -4.74 2.49 12.93
C MET A 388 -5.39 3.12 11.70
N PHE A 389 -4.69 3.14 10.55
CA PHE A 389 -5.23 3.60 9.28
C PHE A 389 -6.42 2.74 8.83
N LEU A 390 -6.29 1.41 8.88
CA LEU A 390 -7.39 0.49 8.58
C LEU A 390 -8.55 0.67 9.57
N PHE A 391 -8.25 0.88 10.86
CA PHE A 391 -9.27 1.17 11.87
C PHE A 391 -10.06 2.43 11.52
N GLU A 392 -9.41 3.57 11.29
CA GLU A 392 -10.09 4.83 10.93
C GLU A 392 -10.90 4.67 9.65
N LEU A 393 -10.29 4.14 8.58
CA LEU A 393 -10.93 4.01 7.28
C LEU A 393 -12.17 3.11 7.35
N LEU A 394 -12.08 1.96 8.01
CA LEU A 394 -13.15 0.96 8.05
C LEU A 394 -14.23 1.30 9.08
N THR A 395 -13.85 1.94 10.19
CA THR A 395 -14.77 2.24 11.29
C THR A 395 -15.45 3.58 11.10
N LEU A 396 -14.69 4.60 10.71
CA LEU A 396 -15.15 5.99 10.62
C LEU A 396 -15.50 6.37 9.18
N GLY A 397 -14.94 5.67 8.18
CA GLY A 397 -15.07 6.04 6.77
C GLY A 397 -14.28 7.30 6.39
N ILE A 398 -13.45 7.79 7.32
CA ILE A 398 -12.62 8.99 7.21
C ILE A 398 -11.30 8.67 7.89
N VAL A 399 -10.21 9.11 7.27
CA VAL A 399 -8.87 9.10 7.85
C VAL A 399 -8.38 10.53 7.95
N SER A 400 -7.72 10.88 9.07
CA SER A 400 -7.36 12.28 9.32
C SER A 400 -6.05 12.46 10.07
N THR A 401 -5.36 13.54 9.72
CA THR A 401 -4.18 14.08 10.40
C THR A 401 -4.36 15.58 10.61
N ASN A 402 -3.39 16.18 11.29
CA ASN A 402 -3.26 17.63 11.40
C ASN A 402 -2.92 18.33 10.09
N VAL A 403 -2.78 17.64 8.95
CA VAL A 403 -2.61 18.25 7.62
C VAL A 403 -3.68 17.77 6.63
N ASP A 404 -3.83 16.46 6.50
CA ASP A 404 -4.69 15.84 5.50
C ASP A 404 -5.91 15.17 6.11
N ILE A 405 -7.07 15.34 5.45
CA ILE A 405 -8.30 14.60 5.74
C ILE A 405 -8.79 14.00 4.42
N ALA A 406 -9.19 12.73 4.47
CA ALA A 406 -9.74 12.04 3.33
C ALA A 406 -10.89 11.11 3.74
N CYS A 407 -11.95 11.11 2.94
CA CYS A 407 -13.18 10.39 3.23
C CYS A 407 -13.49 9.40 2.11
N LEU A 408 -14.15 8.29 2.46
CA LEU A 408 -14.80 7.47 1.46
C LEU A 408 -15.87 8.29 0.69
N PRO A 409 -16.11 8.00 -0.60
CA PRO A 409 -17.07 8.73 -1.41
C PRO A 409 -18.48 8.71 -0.78
N PRO A 410 -19.20 9.84 -0.76
CA PRO A 410 -20.59 9.84 -0.37
C PRO A 410 -21.38 9.14 -1.47
N SER A 411 -22.00 8.00 -1.17
CA SER A 411 -22.80 7.26 -2.14
C SER A 411 -23.98 6.57 -1.45
N GLU A 412 -25.11 6.51 -2.15
CA GLU A 412 -26.27 5.70 -1.77
C GLU A 412 -25.90 4.21 -1.68
N THR A 413 -24.88 3.79 -2.43
CA THR A 413 -24.33 2.43 -2.39
C THR A 413 -23.01 2.40 -1.64
N PRO A 414 -22.77 1.40 -0.78
CA PRO A 414 -21.53 1.30 -0.04
C PRO A 414 -20.32 1.10 -0.97
N THR A 415 -19.19 1.70 -0.61
CA THR A 415 -17.91 1.47 -1.29
C THR A 415 -17.44 0.04 -1.03
N TYR A 416 -17.12 -0.69 -2.10
CA TYR A 416 -16.47 -2.00 -1.98
C TYR A 416 -14.97 -1.81 -1.73
N ILE A 417 -14.44 -2.49 -0.73
CA ILE A 417 -13.03 -2.42 -0.35
C ILE A 417 -12.44 -3.83 -0.35
N PHE A 418 -11.34 -4.02 -1.08
CA PHE A 418 -10.59 -5.27 -1.10
C PHE A 418 -9.22 -5.02 -0.49
N ILE A 419 -8.85 -5.79 0.52
CA ILE A 419 -7.55 -5.69 1.19
C ILE A 419 -6.73 -6.92 0.80
N GLU A 420 -5.85 -6.76 -0.17
CA GLU A 420 -4.89 -7.78 -0.58
C GLU A 420 -3.69 -7.77 0.37
N ILE A 421 -3.37 -8.93 0.94
CA ILE A 421 -2.19 -9.11 1.81
C ILE A 421 -1.22 -10.06 1.13
N ALA A 422 0.05 -9.64 1.04
CA ALA A 422 1.12 -10.46 0.50
C ALA A 422 1.31 -11.74 1.33
N SER A 423 1.55 -12.84 0.62
CA SER A 423 1.85 -14.14 1.23
C SER A 423 3.28 -14.10 1.78
N THR A 424 3.43 -14.16 3.09
CA THR A 424 4.69 -14.18 3.82
C THR A 424 4.84 -15.49 4.59
N THR A 425 6.07 -15.86 4.93
CA THR A 425 6.36 -17.04 5.76
C THR A 425 5.54 -16.99 7.04
N GLU A 426 4.86 -18.09 7.38
CA GLU A 426 3.98 -18.20 8.56
C GLU A 426 2.89 -17.11 8.65
N GLN A 427 2.57 -16.46 7.53
CA GLN A 427 1.63 -15.34 7.46
C GLN A 427 2.00 -14.17 8.40
N HIS A 428 3.29 -13.94 8.66
CA HIS A 428 3.79 -12.90 9.56
C HIS A 428 3.13 -11.53 9.32
N LEU A 429 3.03 -11.10 8.05
CA LEU A 429 2.40 -9.81 7.69
C LEU A 429 0.89 -9.76 8.02
N LEU A 430 0.17 -10.88 7.87
CA LEU A 430 -1.24 -10.93 8.25
C LEU A 430 -1.38 -10.88 9.78
N ASN A 431 -0.51 -11.60 10.49
CA ASN A 431 -0.53 -11.69 11.95
C ASN A 431 -0.15 -10.37 12.62
N SER A 432 0.69 -9.54 11.97
CA SER A 432 1.00 -8.18 12.44
C SER A 432 -0.13 -7.17 12.22
N LEU A 433 -1.19 -7.55 11.49
CA LEU A 433 -2.33 -6.68 11.15
C LEU A 433 -3.67 -7.18 11.73
N PRO A 434 -3.90 -7.09 13.06
CA PRO A 434 -5.15 -7.57 13.68
C PRO A 434 -6.43 -7.02 13.06
N MET A 435 -6.41 -5.77 12.56
CA MET A 435 -7.57 -5.18 11.90
C MET A 435 -7.98 -5.94 10.65
N ALA A 436 -7.02 -6.37 9.84
CA ALA A 436 -7.29 -7.19 8.66
C ALA A 436 -7.71 -8.62 9.02
N GLY A 437 -7.22 -9.14 10.15
CA GLY A 437 -7.62 -10.43 10.71
C GLY A 437 -9.10 -10.52 11.06
N CYS A 438 -9.72 -9.41 11.49
CA CYS A 438 -11.12 -9.34 11.90
C CYS A 438 -12.14 -9.35 10.73
N LEU A 439 -11.66 -9.22 9.49
CA LEU A 439 -12.50 -9.07 8.29
C LEU A 439 -12.91 -10.41 7.69
N VAL A 440 -13.98 -10.36 6.87
CA VAL A 440 -14.37 -11.50 6.02
C VAL A 440 -13.22 -11.86 5.09
N SER A 441 -12.79 -13.12 5.16
CA SER A 441 -11.64 -13.62 4.43
C SER A 441 -12.05 -14.32 3.16
N ASN A 442 -11.36 -14.01 2.07
CA ASN A 442 -11.25 -14.87 0.91
C ASN A 442 -9.80 -15.36 0.81
N HIS A 443 -9.55 -16.60 1.24
CA HIS A 443 -8.24 -17.22 1.16
C HIS A 443 -8.15 -18.07 -0.10
N LEU A 444 -7.23 -17.73 -1.00
CA LEU A 444 -7.03 -18.45 -2.25
C LEU A 444 -5.98 -19.54 -2.05
N SER A 445 -6.31 -20.74 -2.50
CA SER A 445 -5.37 -21.84 -2.64
C SER A 445 -5.12 -22.15 -4.11
N TRP A 446 -4.04 -22.87 -4.40
CA TRP A 446 -3.74 -23.29 -5.76
C TRP A 446 -4.84 -24.18 -6.34
N ASN A 447 -5.33 -23.81 -7.53
CA ASN A 447 -6.23 -24.64 -8.32
C ASN A 447 -6.09 -24.30 -9.80
N ILE A 448 -5.67 -25.27 -10.61
CA ILE A 448 -5.48 -25.11 -12.06
C ILE A 448 -6.78 -24.70 -12.77
N LYS A 449 -7.95 -25.05 -12.23
CA LYS A 449 -9.25 -24.65 -12.81
C LYS A 449 -9.49 -23.14 -12.78
N ASN A 450 -8.80 -22.43 -11.89
CA ASN A 450 -8.87 -20.97 -11.80
C ASN A 450 -7.94 -20.28 -12.81
N LEU A 451 -7.11 -21.02 -13.55
CA LEU A 451 -6.28 -20.46 -14.61
C LEU A 451 -7.15 -19.95 -15.75
N ARG A 452 -7.06 -18.64 -16.02
CA ARG A 452 -7.70 -18.00 -17.17
C ARG A 452 -6.95 -18.37 -18.46
N VAL A 453 -7.69 -18.87 -19.44
CA VAL A 453 -7.16 -19.29 -20.75
C VAL A 453 -7.69 -18.33 -21.82
N SER A 454 -6.80 -17.57 -22.45
CA SER A 454 -7.16 -16.72 -23.59
C SER A 454 -7.73 -17.57 -24.74
N GLN A 455 -8.77 -17.05 -25.39
CA GLN A 455 -9.39 -17.65 -26.58
C GLN A 455 -8.84 -17.04 -27.88
N GLU A 456 -7.85 -16.14 -27.79
CA GLU A 456 -7.13 -15.67 -28.97
C GLU A 456 -6.15 -16.75 -29.43
N ILE A 457 -6.30 -17.19 -30.68
CA ILE A 457 -5.53 -18.33 -31.23
C ILE A 457 -4.01 -18.13 -31.21
N ASN A 458 -3.58 -16.87 -31.32
CA ASN A 458 -2.18 -16.48 -31.34
C ASN A 458 -1.65 -16.12 -29.95
N SER A 459 -2.47 -16.23 -28.90
CA SER A 459 -2.00 -16.03 -27.53
C SER A 459 -0.95 -17.09 -27.16
N PRO A 460 0.04 -16.76 -26.32
CA PRO A 460 1.05 -17.71 -25.87
C PRO A 460 0.45 -19.02 -25.32
N MET A 461 -0.65 -18.87 -24.57
CA MET A 461 -1.43 -19.98 -24.02
C MET A 461 -1.93 -20.94 -25.10
N GLN A 462 -2.58 -20.40 -26.15
CA GLN A 462 -3.11 -21.21 -27.24
C GLN A 462 -2.01 -21.82 -28.10
N VAL A 463 -0.93 -21.09 -28.36
CA VAL A 463 0.23 -21.62 -29.11
C VAL A 463 0.83 -22.83 -28.39
N ALA A 464 1.15 -22.68 -27.12
CA ALA A 464 1.72 -23.75 -26.31
C ALA A 464 0.75 -24.95 -26.21
N CYS A 465 -0.52 -24.70 -25.86
CA CYS A 465 -1.49 -25.79 -25.67
C CYS A 465 -1.80 -26.55 -26.98
N ASN A 466 -1.78 -25.90 -28.14
CA ASN A 466 -1.98 -26.59 -29.42
C ASN A 466 -0.86 -27.61 -29.69
N TYR A 467 0.40 -27.23 -29.45
CA TYR A 467 1.53 -28.14 -29.55
C TYR A 467 1.48 -29.26 -28.50
N LEU A 468 1.17 -28.93 -27.25
CA LEU A 468 0.98 -29.93 -26.19
C LEU A 468 -0.16 -30.89 -26.51
N ASN A 469 -1.23 -30.43 -27.17
CA ASN A 469 -2.34 -31.28 -27.58
C ASN A 469 -1.96 -32.25 -28.71
N LEU A 470 -1.14 -31.81 -29.68
CA LEU A 470 -0.59 -32.71 -30.70
C LEU A 470 0.39 -33.71 -30.10
N LEU A 471 1.20 -33.30 -29.13
CA LEU A 471 2.09 -34.20 -28.38
C LEU A 471 1.27 -35.27 -27.65
N ASP A 472 0.20 -34.85 -26.97
CA ASP A 472 -0.71 -35.74 -26.23
C ASP A 472 -1.42 -36.76 -27.11
N ARG A 473 -1.67 -36.41 -28.38
CA ARG A 473 -2.29 -37.28 -29.40
C ARG A 473 -1.28 -38.07 -30.24
N ILE A 474 0.03 -37.85 -30.04
CA ILE A 474 1.11 -38.48 -30.82
C ILE A 474 1.01 -38.10 -32.31
N GLU A 475 0.65 -36.84 -32.60
CA GLU A 475 0.41 -36.34 -33.96
C GLU A 475 1.48 -35.32 -34.44
N LEU A 476 2.46 -34.97 -33.60
CA LEU A 476 3.44 -33.89 -33.89
C LEU A 476 4.26 -34.11 -35.16
N ASP A 477 4.63 -35.35 -35.47
CA ASP A 477 5.44 -35.71 -36.63
C ASP A 477 4.59 -35.93 -37.90
N THR A 478 3.26 -35.80 -37.80
CA THR A 478 2.33 -36.03 -38.92
C THR A 478 1.47 -34.82 -39.26
N LYS A 479 1.29 -33.88 -38.32
CA LYS A 479 0.46 -32.67 -38.50
C LYS A 479 1.23 -31.40 -38.21
N GLU A 480 0.95 -30.39 -39.02
CA GLU A 480 1.49 -29.04 -38.82
C GLU A 480 0.50 -28.11 -38.09
N ILE A 481 1.08 -27.14 -37.38
CA ILE A 481 0.34 -26.02 -36.80
C ILE A 481 0.79 -24.73 -37.48
N LEU A 482 -0.16 -24.12 -38.18
CA LEU A 482 0.00 -22.85 -38.86
C LEU A 482 -0.78 -21.78 -38.07
N PHE A 483 -0.06 -20.88 -37.41
CA PHE A 483 -0.65 -19.76 -36.66
C PHE A 483 -0.80 -18.48 -37.51
N ARG A 484 -0.28 -18.48 -38.75
CA ARG A 484 -0.17 -17.28 -39.61
C ARG A 484 -1.03 -17.32 -40.89
N THR A 485 -1.94 -18.28 -41.01
CA THR A 485 -2.82 -18.40 -42.20
C THR A 485 -4.27 -18.16 -41.82
N ASP A 486 -5.04 -17.50 -42.70
CA ASP A 486 -6.47 -17.19 -42.53
C ASP A 486 -7.39 -18.43 -42.44
N LYS A 487 -6.82 -19.64 -42.44
CA LYS A 487 -7.54 -20.89 -42.15
C LYS A 487 -7.65 -21.03 -40.64
N ALA A 488 -8.62 -20.32 -40.07
CA ALA A 488 -8.93 -20.34 -38.64
C ALA A 488 -9.06 -21.78 -38.13
N LYS A 489 -8.17 -22.18 -37.21
CA LYS A 489 -8.44 -23.30 -36.29
C LYS A 489 -9.19 -22.72 -35.09
N ASP A 490 -10.15 -23.44 -34.55
CA ASP A 490 -10.78 -23.00 -33.31
C ASP A 490 -9.77 -23.06 -32.15
N PRO A 491 -9.77 -22.08 -31.23
CA PRO A 491 -8.95 -22.13 -30.04
C PRO A 491 -9.31 -23.37 -29.21
N LEU A 492 -8.32 -23.93 -28.51
CA LEU A 492 -8.58 -25.05 -27.62
C LEU A 492 -9.46 -24.59 -26.44
N PRO A 493 -10.44 -25.43 -26.03
CA PRO A 493 -11.26 -25.14 -24.87
C PRO A 493 -10.41 -24.93 -23.61
N PRO A 494 -10.79 -24.01 -22.71
CA PRO A 494 -10.06 -23.74 -21.46
C PRO A 494 -9.72 -24.98 -20.65
N GLU A 495 -10.69 -25.88 -20.46
CA GLU A 495 -10.52 -27.11 -19.70
C GLU A 495 -9.43 -28.02 -20.30
N ARG A 496 -9.35 -28.08 -21.65
CA ARG A 496 -8.32 -28.85 -22.33
C ARG A 496 -6.93 -28.25 -22.10
N CYS A 497 -6.80 -26.92 -22.19
CA CYS A 497 -5.55 -26.22 -21.90
C CYS A 497 -5.09 -26.44 -20.45
N GLN A 498 -6.02 -26.30 -19.49
CA GLN A 498 -5.75 -26.55 -18.06
C GLN A 498 -5.24 -27.98 -17.81
N ASN A 499 -5.88 -28.98 -18.42
CA ASN A 499 -5.46 -30.38 -18.31
C ASN A 499 -4.07 -30.63 -18.92
N LEU A 500 -3.75 -30.01 -20.04
CA LEU A 500 -2.43 -30.12 -20.67
C LEU A 500 -1.35 -29.49 -19.79
N ILE A 501 -1.61 -28.31 -19.21
CA ILE A 501 -0.66 -27.66 -18.29
C ILE A 501 -0.45 -28.51 -17.04
N ALA A 502 -1.53 -29.03 -16.46
CA ALA A 502 -1.45 -29.97 -15.33
C ALA A 502 -0.54 -31.17 -15.68
N LYS A 503 -0.72 -31.76 -16.86
CA LYS A 503 0.03 -32.94 -17.30
C LYS A 503 1.50 -32.66 -17.60
N TYR A 504 1.82 -31.57 -18.29
CA TYR A 504 3.18 -31.33 -18.81
C TYR A 504 4.04 -30.47 -17.88
N PHE A 505 3.45 -29.55 -17.13
CA PHE A 505 4.21 -28.70 -16.21
C PHE A 505 4.33 -29.34 -14.81
N PHE A 506 3.22 -29.78 -14.21
CA PHE A 506 3.18 -30.21 -12.79
C PHE A 506 3.50 -31.70 -12.53
N ASN A 507 3.70 -32.51 -13.57
CA ASN A 507 3.83 -34.00 -13.57
C ASN A 507 4.65 -34.65 -12.44
N LYS A 508 5.61 -33.95 -11.82
CA LYS A 508 6.63 -34.60 -10.95
C LYS A 508 7.08 -33.87 -9.68
N ASN A 509 6.61 -32.66 -9.37
CA ASN A 509 6.93 -31.90 -8.13
C ASN A 509 5.98 -30.71 -8.04
N ALA A 510 4.75 -30.91 -7.54
CA ALA A 510 3.69 -29.92 -7.69
C ALA A 510 3.60 -28.88 -6.56
N GLU A 511 4.01 -29.21 -5.34
CA GLU A 511 3.67 -28.41 -4.15
C GLU A 511 4.36 -27.04 -4.15
N ASP A 512 5.67 -26.96 -4.42
CA ASP A 512 6.43 -25.70 -4.35
C ASP A 512 6.33 -24.82 -5.60
N ILE A 513 5.84 -25.38 -6.72
CA ILE A 513 5.73 -24.68 -8.02
C ILE A 513 4.30 -24.27 -8.38
N SER A 514 3.35 -24.48 -7.46
CA SER A 514 1.92 -24.23 -7.59
C SER A 514 1.55 -22.73 -7.58
N SER A 515 1.94 -22.03 -8.65
CA SER A 515 1.69 -20.59 -8.85
C SER A 515 1.38 -20.25 -10.31
N PHE A 516 0.43 -19.33 -10.54
CA PHE A 516 0.09 -18.89 -11.89
C PHE A 516 1.24 -18.13 -12.55
N ARG A 517 2.10 -17.50 -11.74
CA ARG A 517 3.33 -16.85 -12.22
C ARG A 517 4.28 -17.85 -12.90
N PHE A 518 4.43 -19.05 -12.34
CA PHE A 518 5.31 -20.07 -12.95
C PHE A 518 4.68 -20.66 -14.20
N VAL A 519 3.36 -20.83 -14.23
CA VAL A 519 2.63 -21.22 -15.45
C VAL A 519 2.81 -20.17 -16.54
N GLU A 520 2.65 -18.88 -16.23
CA GLU A 520 2.84 -17.79 -17.19
C GLU A 520 4.25 -17.79 -17.79
N ILE A 521 5.30 -17.89 -16.95
CA ILE A 521 6.69 -17.97 -17.41
C ILE A 521 6.89 -19.20 -18.31
N PHE A 522 6.41 -20.37 -17.89
CA PHE A 522 6.51 -21.61 -18.67
C PHE A 522 5.85 -21.46 -20.05
N ILE A 523 4.62 -20.96 -20.08
CA ILE A 523 3.82 -20.79 -21.30
C ILE A 523 4.46 -19.78 -22.24
N ASN A 524 4.89 -18.62 -21.73
CA ASN A 524 5.44 -17.56 -22.56
C ASN A 524 6.77 -17.96 -23.22
N VAL A 525 7.68 -18.60 -22.46
CA VAL A 525 8.96 -19.09 -23.01
C VAL A 525 8.71 -20.20 -24.02
N LEU A 526 7.82 -21.15 -23.72
CA LEU A 526 7.50 -22.25 -24.63
C LEU A 526 6.86 -21.71 -25.93
N ALA A 527 5.92 -20.77 -25.82
CA ALA A 527 5.24 -20.20 -26.97
C ALA A 527 6.19 -19.46 -27.93
N ASP A 528 7.11 -18.61 -27.43
CA ASP A 528 8.09 -17.92 -28.31
C ASP A 528 8.91 -18.93 -29.14
N GLN A 529 9.34 -20.02 -28.52
CA GLN A 529 10.11 -21.05 -29.23
C GLN A 529 9.25 -21.85 -30.22
N LEU A 530 8.00 -22.15 -29.87
CA LEU A 530 7.08 -22.88 -30.75
C LEU A 530 6.61 -22.05 -31.96
N VAL A 531 6.45 -20.73 -31.82
CA VAL A 531 6.18 -19.85 -32.97
C VAL A 531 7.33 -19.92 -33.98
N ARG A 532 8.57 -20.01 -33.51
CA ARG A 532 9.76 -20.14 -34.37
C ARG A 532 9.82 -21.51 -35.02
N LEU A 533 9.51 -22.58 -34.28
CA LEU A 533 9.37 -23.93 -34.84
C LEU A 533 8.34 -23.96 -35.97
N SER A 534 7.17 -23.34 -35.77
CA SER A 534 6.13 -23.21 -36.82
C SER A 534 6.56 -22.36 -38.01
N SER A 535 7.53 -21.46 -37.84
CA SER A 535 8.01 -20.56 -38.89
C SER A 535 9.22 -21.11 -39.66
N SER A 536 9.81 -22.22 -39.19
CA SER A 536 10.96 -22.83 -39.85
C SER A 536 10.53 -23.68 -41.04
N GLN A 537 11.20 -23.47 -42.17
CA GLN A 537 11.10 -24.29 -43.37
C GLN A 537 11.77 -25.65 -43.18
N PHE A 538 12.88 -25.73 -42.43
CA PHE A 538 13.60 -27.00 -42.24
C PHE A 538 12.79 -28.02 -41.44
N PHE A 539 12.14 -27.59 -40.36
CA PHE A 539 11.44 -28.48 -39.45
C PHE A 539 9.99 -28.81 -39.86
N THR A 540 9.59 -28.57 -41.11
CA THR A 540 8.29 -29.00 -41.63
C THR A 540 8.20 -30.52 -41.71
N VAL A 541 6.98 -31.07 -41.65
CA VAL A 541 6.76 -32.52 -41.66
C VAL A 541 7.30 -33.14 -42.96
N ASP A 542 7.10 -32.46 -44.09
CA ASP A 542 7.52 -32.96 -45.39
C ASP A 542 9.04 -32.89 -45.59
N ASN A 543 9.69 -31.80 -45.15
CA ASN A 543 11.15 -31.68 -45.29
C ASN A 543 11.89 -32.64 -44.36
N LEU A 544 11.41 -32.86 -43.13
CA LEU A 544 12.03 -33.83 -42.22
C LEU A 544 11.93 -35.27 -42.75
N LYS A 545 10.80 -35.66 -43.38
CA LYS A 545 10.66 -36.96 -44.05
C LYS A 545 11.65 -37.16 -45.21
N LEU A 546 12.01 -36.07 -45.89
CA LEU A 546 12.91 -36.10 -47.04
C LEU A 546 14.39 -36.07 -46.63
N MET A 547 14.73 -35.33 -45.57
CA MET A 547 16.12 -35.02 -45.21
C MET A 547 16.68 -35.85 -44.06
N VAL A 548 15.84 -36.45 -43.20
CA VAL A 548 16.27 -37.15 -41.99
C VAL A 548 15.65 -38.54 -41.92
N LYS A 549 16.44 -39.58 -41.58
CA LYS A 549 15.95 -40.96 -41.45
C LYS A 549 15.09 -41.19 -40.19
N GLU A 550 15.23 -40.33 -39.19
CA GLU A 550 14.54 -40.40 -37.91
C GLU A 550 13.15 -39.75 -38.00
N THR A 551 12.12 -40.48 -37.59
CA THR A 551 10.71 -40.08 -37.80
C THR A 551 10.10 -39.28 -36.66
N ASN A 552 10.84 -39.06 -35.56
CA ASN A 552 10.33 -38.46 -34.32
C ASN A 552 11.01 -37.12 -33.94
N ILE A 553 11.64 -36.44 -34.89
CA ILE A 553 12.42 -35.21 -34.66
C ILE A 553 11.55 -34.08 -34.06
N ARG A 554 10.31 -33.88 -34.52
CA ARG A 554 9.46 -32.79 -34.02
C ARG A 554 9.02 -33.07 -32.58
N THR A 555 8.68 -34.33 -32.30
CA THR A 555 8.42 -34.79 -30.93
C THR A 555 9.64 -34.55 -30.02
N LEU A 556 10.86 -34.82 -30.51
CA LEU A 556 12.10 -34.60 -29.77
C LEU A 556 12.34 -33.12 -29.44
N ILE A 557 12.12 -32.24 -30.42
CA ILE A 557 12.25 -30.78 -30.26
C ILE A 557 11.26 -30.29 -29.21
N VAL A 558 9.98 -30.62 -29.36
CA VAL A 558 8.93 -30.13 -28.45
C VAL A 558 9.18 -30.61 -27.02
N ASN A 559 9.53 -31.88 -26.81
CA ASN A 559 9.90 -32.39 -25.48
C ASN A 559 11.09 -31.63 -24.89
N THR A 560 12.12 -31.37 -25.69
CA THR A 560 13.30 -30.61 -25.26
C THR A 560 12.93 -29.17 -24.87
N LEU A 561 12.08 -28.51 -25.66
CA LEU A 561 11.61 -27.15 -25.36
C LEU A 561 10.75 -27.12 -24.09
N ILE A 562 9.89 -28.12 -23.86
CA ILE A 562 9.11 -28.24 -22.62
C ILE A 562 10.06 -28.34 -21.42
N ASP A 563 11.08 -29.19 -21.49
CA ASP A 563 12.04 -29.37 -20.39
C ASP A 563 12.82 -28.07 -20.11
N VAL A 564 13.27 -27.37 -21.16
CA VAL A 564 13.96 -26.08 -21.04
C VAL A 564 13.05 -25.01 -20.43
N SER A 565 11.81 -24.88 -20.92
CA SER A 565 10.83 -23.93 -20.39
C SER A 565 10.45 -24.22 -18.94
N LYS A 566 10.36 -25.51 -18.58
CA LYS A 566 10.06 -25.94 -17.21
C LYS A 566 11.22 -25.64 -16.27
N ASP A 567 12.45 -25.96 -16.65
CA ASP A 567 13.61 -25.60 -15.85
C ASP A 567 13.69 -24.08 -15.69
N PHE A 568 13.48 -23.32 -16.76
CA PHE A 568 13.47 -21.86 -16.73
C PHE A 568 12.43 -21.29 -15.75
N ALA A 569 11.20 -21.81 -15.75
CA ALA A 569 10.14 -21.35 -14.87
C ALA A 569 10.39 -21.70 -13.39
N THR A 570 10.98 -22.88 -13.11
CA THR A 570 11.12 -23.42 -11.75
C THR A 570 12.46 -23.13 -11.09
N ARG A 571 13.45 -22.64 -11.84
CA ARG A 571 14.83 -22.44 -11.34
C ARG A 571 14.92 -21.52 -10.12
N SER A 572 14.10 -20.47 -10.04
CA SER A 572 14.11 -19.52 -8.92
C SER A 572 13.64 -20.12 -7.59
N ILE A 573 12.92 -21.24 -7.63
CA ILE A 573 12.40 -21.94 -6.45
C ILE A 573 13.49 -22.83 -5.86
N LYS A 574 14.21 -23.58 -6.71
CA LYS A 574 15.38 -24.40 -6.32
C LYS A 574 16.45 -23.57 -5.58
N THR A 575 16.63 -22.31 -6.00
CA THR A 575 17.56 -21.38 -5.34
C THR A 575 17.03 -20.89 -3.99
N LYS A 576 15.72 -20.76 -3.83
CA LYS A 576 15.08 -20.33 -2.56
C LYS A 576 15.01 -21.44 -1.52
N GLU A 577 14.69 -22.68 -1.90
CA GLU A 577 14.72 -23.85 -1.01
C GLU A 577 16.12 -24.04 -0.42
N ALA A 578 17.16 -23.99 -1.28
CA ALA A 578 18.55 -24.06 -0.84
C ALA A 578 18.98 -22.89 0.07
N GLN A 579 18.37 -21.70 -0.10
CA GLN A 579 18.59 -20.55 0.78
C GLN A 579 17.87 -20.70 2.14
N LEU A 580 16.64 -21.22 2.15
CA LEU A 580 15.87 -21.43 3.38
C LEU A 580 16.48 -22.53 4.26
N GLU A 581 16.98 -23.62 3.66
CA GLU A 581 17.73 -24.67 4.37
C GLU A 581 19.04 -24.14 4.97
N SER A 582 19.65 -23.11 4.38
CA SER A 582 20.86 -22.48 4.93
C SER A 582 20.59 -21.51 6.09
N MET A 583 19.38 -20.97 6.21
CA MET A 583 19.00 -20.00 7.26
C MET A 583 18.49 -20.64 8.56
N THR A 584 18.21 -21.96 8.57
CA THR A 584 17.63 -22.68 9.72
C THR A 584 18.68 -23.42 10.57
N ALA A 585 19.97 -23.27 10.28
CA ALA A 585 21.07 -23.88 11.01
C ALA A 585 22.07 -22.80 11.51
N ASP A 586 22.39 -22.82 12.81
CA ASP A 586 23.17 -21.84 13.59
C ASP A 586 24.65 -21.59 13.17
N ASP A 587 25.04 -21.90 11.93
CA ASP A 587 26.44 -21.82 11.50
C ASP A 587 26.57 -21.09 10.14
N GLU A 588 26.45 -19.75 10.18
CA GLU A 588 26.39 -18.87 9.01
C GLU A 588 27.62 -18.94 8.07
N ASN A 589 28.76 -19.49 8.51
CA ASN A 589 29.99 -19.48 7.71
C ASN A 589 30.40 -20.86 7.14
N ALA A 590 29.88 -21.97 7.66
CA ALA A 590 30.35 -23.31 7.27
C ALA A 590 29.67 -23.87 6.01
N ARG A 591 28.60 -23.23 5.50
CA ARG A 591 27.72 -23.83 4.46
C ARG A 591 27.28 -22.93 3.32
N LEU A 592 27.97 -21.81 3.09
CA LEU A 592 27.93 -21.09 1.81
C LEU A 592 28.25 -22.00 0.58
N GLY A 593 28.82 -23.19 0.81
CA GLY A 593 29.06 -24.22 -0.20
C GLY A 593 27.89 -25.17 -0.51
N THR A 594 26.73 -25.05 0.15
CA THR A 594 25.54 -25.91 -0.08
C THR A 594 24.41 -25.22 -0.84
N ILE A 595 24.55 -23.93 -1.13
CA ILE A 595 23.74 -23.26 -2.14
C ILE A 595 24.05 -23.97 -3.45
N VAL A 596 23.07 -24.50 -4.18
CA VAL A 596 23.28 -24.91 -5.58
C VAL A 596 23.72 -23.66 -6.31
N GLN A 597 25.02 -23.50 -6.47
CA GLN A 597 25.58 -22.32 -7.08
C GLN A 597 25.11 -22.32 -8.52
N TRP A 598 25.01 -21.14 -9.13
CA TRP A 598 24.83 -21.02 -10.57
C TRP A 598 25.80 -21.95 -11.32
N ASP A 599 26.92 -22.32 -10.71
CA ASP A 599 27.90 -23.20 -11.29
C ASP A 599 27.58 -24.70 -11.34
N ASP A 600 26.57 -25.16 -10.60
CA ASP A 600 26.28 -26.59 -10.44
C ASP A 600 25.32 -27.16 -11.51
N SER A 601 24.54 -26.30 -12.19
CA SER A 601 23.62 -26.69 -13.28
C SER A 601 24.29 -26.64 -14.65
N ASN A 602 23.92 -27.54 -15.57
CA ASN A 602 24.46 -27.53 -16.93
C ASN A 602 23.91 -26.36 -17.79
N HIS A 603 22.80 -25.73 -17.36
CA HIS A 603 22.10 -24.67 -18.09
C HIS A 603 21.91 -24.97 -19.57
N LEU A 604 21.42 -26.17 -19.89
CA LEU A 604 21.13 -26.53 -21.27
C LEU A 604 19.96 -25.68 -21.78
N ILE A 605 20.23 -24.87 -22.80
CA ILE A 605 19.26 -24.02 -23.47
C ILE A 605 19.24 -24.43 -24.93
N VAL A 606 18.06 -24.75 -25.46
CA VAL A 606 17.86 -25.03 -26.88
C VAL A 606 17.00 -23.94 -27.46
N PHE A 607 17.43 -23.33 -28.57
CA PHE A 607 16.73 -22.19 -29.14
C PHE A 607 16.94 -22.07 -30.65
N PHE A 608 15.99 -21.40 -31.30
CA PHE A 608 16.07 -21.04 -32.71
C PHE A 608 16.93 -19.79 -32.92
N ASN A 609 17.86 -19.86 -33.86
CA ASN A 609 18.73 -18.73 -34.21
C ASN A 609 17.93 -17.59 -34.87
N SER A 610 18.31 -16.34 -34.62
CA SER A 610 17.57 -15.19 -35.18
C SER A 610 18.06 -14.79 -36.57
N GLN A 611 19.36 -14.96 -36.87
CA GLN A 611 19.91 -14.72 -38.22
C GLN A 611 19.63 -15.91 -39.18
N THR A 612 19.49 -17.12 -38.65
CA THR A 612 19.19 -18.34 -39.41
C THR A 612 17.99 -19.10 -38.79
N PRO A 613 16.75 -18.64 -39.03
CA PRO A 613 15.54 -19.13 -38.37
C PRO A 613 15.29 -20.64 -38.54
N ASP A 614 15.91 -21.26 -39.55
CA ASP A 614 15.79 -22.67 -39.87
C ASP A 614 16.75 -23.59 -39.11
N THR A 615 17.50 -23.04 -38.16
CA THR A 615 18.49 -23.78 -37.38
C THR A 615 18.29 -23.59 -35.89
N ILE A 616 18.51 -24.66 -35.14
CA ILE A 616 18.50 -24.72 -33.70
C ILE A 616 19.94 -24.82 -33.20
N SER A 617 20.27 -24.00 -32.22
CA SER A 617 21.51 -24.09 -31.45
C SER A 617 21.21 -24.55 -30.03
N ALA A 618 22.21 -25.14 -29.38
CA ALA A 618 22.17 -25.42 -27.95
C ALA A 618 23.32 -24.68 -27.25
N LEU A 619 23.04 -24.09 -26.10
CA LEU A 619 24.05 -23.58 -25.18
C LEU A 619 24.03 -24.43 -23.91
N TYR A 620 25.20 -24.71 -23.36
CA TYR A 620 25.38 -25.55 -22.17
C TYR A 620 26.75 -25.24 -21.56
N ARG A 621 26.93 -25.56 -20.28
CA ARG A 621 28.22 -25.38 -19.60
C ARG A 621 29.17 -26.54 -19.80
N ASP A 622 28.63 -27.76 -19.73
CA ASP A 622 29.34 -29.03 -19.84
C ASP A 622 28.69 -29.89 -20.91
N ARG A 623 29.42 -30.07 -22.02
CA ARG A 623 28.99 -30.91 -23.15
C ARG A 623 28.72 -32.37 -22.76
N LYS A 624 29.32 -32.88 -21.68
CA LYS A 624 29.09 -34.26 -21.20
C LYS A 624 27.72 -34.42 -20.55
N LYS A 625 27.17 -33.34 -20.00
CA LYS A 625 25.85 -33.29 -19.35
C LYS A 625 24.71 -32.95 -20.33
N VAL A 626 24.99 -32.88 -21.64
CA VAL A 626 23.97 -32.67 -22.67
C VAL A 626 23.28 -33.99 -22.96
N TYR A 627 21.95 -34.00 -22.87
CA TYR A 627 21.12 -35.17 -23.12
C TYR A 627 21.25 -35.68 -24.56
N ASP A 628 21.13 -37.00 -24.75
CA ASP A 628 21.35 -37.62 -26.06
C ASP A 628 20.29 -37.23 -27.09
N ASN A 629 19.05 -36.95 -26.66
CA ASN A 629 18.02 -36.38 -27.53
C ASN A 629 18.46 -35.05 -28.16
N VAL A 630 19.11 -34.16 -27.40
CA VAL A 630 19.61 -32.89 -27.93
C VAL A 630 20.77 -33.12 -28.90
N LYS A 631 21.63 -34.11 -28.63
CA LYS A 631 22.70 -34.48 -29.57
C LYS A 631 22.13 -34.99 -30.89
N VAL A 632 21.12 -35.85 -30.84
CA VAL A 632 20.40 -36.35 -32.02
C VAL A 632 19.80 -35.19 -32.81
N LEU A 633 19.13 -34.25 -32.14
CA LEU A 633 18.56 -33.06 -32.76
C LEU A 633 19.59 -32.14 -33.44
N LEU A 634 20.74 -31.93 -32.82
CA LEU A 634 21.79 -31.09 -33.41
C LEU A 634 22.47 -31.79 -34.59
N LYS A 635 22.69 -33.11 -34.50
CA LYS A 635 23.23 -33.94 -35.59
C LYS A 635 22.31 -33.96 -36.81
N SER A 636 21.00 -33.99 -36.61
CA SER A 636 20.03 -34.09 -37.70
C SER A 636 20.03 -32.86 -38.63
N GLN A 637 20.63 -31.75 -38.22
CA GLN A 637 20.71 -30.51 -39.00
C GLN A 637 21.95 -30.46 -39.93
N ILE A 638 22.83 -31.47 -39.88
CA ILE A 638 24.08 -31.47 -40.64
C ILE A 638 23.91 -32.20 -41.96
N ILE A 639 24.20 -31.47 -43.04
CA ILE A 639 24.25 -31.98 -44.40
C ILE A 639 25.67 -32.49 -44.66
N GLY A 640 25.91 -33.80 -44.57
CA GLY A 640 27.21 -34.43 -44.82
C GLY A 640 27.54 -35.63 -43.93
N ASP A 641 28.84 -35.89 -43.73
CA ASP A 641 29.33 -36.99 -42.89
C ASP A 641 29.09 -36.70 -41.39
N GLN A 642 28.00 -37.26 -40.86
CA GLN A 642 27.59 -37.11 -39.46
C GLN A 642 28.57 -37.77 -38.46
N THR A 643 29.53 -38.58 -38.93
CA THR A 643 30.51 -39.23 -38.04
C THR A 643 31.55 -38.26 -37.47
N LYS A 644 31.69 -37.07 -38.06
CA LYS A 644 32.63 -36.01 -37.62
C LYS A 644 32.00 -34.95 -36.73
N TRP A 645 30.73 -35.09 -36.36
CA TRP A 645 30.06 -34.09 -35.54
C TRP A 645 30.39 -34.25 -34.06
N GLU A 646 30.73 -33.14 -33.41
CA GLU A 646 30.99 -33.04 -31.98
C GLU A 646 30.33 -31.80 -31.38
N LEU A 647 30.07 -31.85 -30.07
CA LEU A 647 29.58 -30.72 -29.30
C LEU A 647 30.72 -29.70 -29.07
N GLU A 648 30.42 -28.44 -29.35
CA GLU A 648 31.27 -27.27 -29.09
C GLU A 648 31.67 -27.17 -27.61
N ASP A 649 32.91 -26.75 -27.34
CA ASP A 649 33.38 -26.46 -25.98
C ASP A 649 33.55 -24.94 -25.79
N TYR A 650 32.49 -24.32 -25.26
CA TYR A 650 32.40 -22.86 -25.07
C TYR A 650 33.46 -22.30 -24.12
N ASN A 651 34.04 -23.12 -23.23
CA ASN A 651 35.09 -22.67 -22.32
C ASN A 651 36.45 -22.54 -23.03
N SER A 652 36.63 -23.22 -24.17
CA SER A 652 37.86 -23.17 -24.97
C SER A 652 37.80 -22.16 -26.13
N MET A 653 36.63 -21.54 -26.37
CA MET A 653 36.43 -20.59 -27.45
C MET A 653 37.01 -19.21 -27.15
N SER A 654 37.48 -18.52 -28.19
CA SER A 654 37.89 -17.12 -28.08
C SER A 654 36.68 -16.20 -27.88
N ALA A 655 36.89 -15.04 -27.26
CA ALA A 655 35.84 -14.04 -27.04
C ALA A 655 35.14 -13.62 -28.35
N ASN A 656 35.89 -13.51 -29.46
CA ASN A 656 35.33 -13.20 -30.78
C ASN A 656 34.43 -14.33 -31.30
N ALA A 657 34.79 -15.60 -31.11
CA ALA A 657 33.96 -16.72 -31.53
C ALA A 657 32.65 -16.79 -30.72
N LEU A 658 32.74 -16.54 -29.41
CA LEU A 658 31.57 -16.45 -28.54
C LEU A 658 30.68 -15.26 -28.92
N PHE A 659 31.27 -14.14 -29.34
CA PHE A 659 30.54 -12.94 -29.75
C PHE A 659 29.77 -13.18 -31.04
N VAL A 660 30.42 -13.78 -32.04
CA VAL A 660 29.77 -14.20 -33.29
C VAL A 660 28.60 -15.14 -32.99
N LYS A 661 28.79 -16.11 -32.08
CA LYS A 661 27.68 -16.96 -31.62
C LYS A 661 26.55 -16.11 -31.04
N LEU A 662 26.81 -15.21 -30.09
CA LEU A 662 25.79 -14.34 -29.51
C LEU A 662 25.01 -13.56 -30.57
N GLU A 663 25.69 -13.01 -31.57
CA GLU A 663 25.05 -12.28 -32.67
C GLU A 663 24.08 -13.16 -33.47
N TYR A 664 24.46 -14.40 -33.78
CA TYR A 664 23.58 -15.38 -34.43
C TYR A 664 22.29 -15.62 -33.62
N LEU A 665 22.36 -15.60 -32.29
CA LEU A 665 21.19 -15.86 -31.42
C LEU A 665 20.33 -14.60 -31.26
N ALA A 666 20.96 -13.44 -31.08
CA ALA A 666 20.30 -12.23 -30.66
C ALA A 666 19.69 -11.44 -31.83
N ARG A 667 20.39 -11.36 -32.97
CA ARG A 667 20.13 -10.37 -34.01
C ARG A 667 19.43 -10.96 -35.23
N ARG A 668 18.67 -10.13 -35.95
CA ARG A 668 18.15 -10.46 -37.29
C ARG A 668 18.99 -9.85 -38.41
N SER A 669 19.65 -8.71 -38.17
CA SER A 669 20.56 -8.08 -39.13
C SER A 669 21.99 -8.56 -38.94
N THR A 670 22.76 -8.50 -40.02
CA THR A 670 24.21 -8.79 -40.08
C THR A 670 25.07 -7.52 -40.10
N GLU A 671 24.45 -6.34 -39.95
CA GLU A 671 25.17 -5.06 -39.95
C GLU A 671 26.12 -4.96 -38.77
N LYS A 672 27.32 -4.39 -38.97
CA LYS A 672 28.30 -4.26 -37.90
C LYS A 672 27.83 -3.23 -36.87
N LEU A 673 27.74 -3.62 -35.60
CA LEU A 673 27.45 -2.70 -34.50
C LEU A 673 28.76 -2.26 -33.83
N GLU A 674 28.84 -0.98 -33.48
CA GLU A 674 29.88 -0.48 -32.57
C GLU A 674 29.41 -0.72 -31.14
N LEU A 675 29.94 -1.78 -30.52
CA LEU A 675 29.67 -2.14 -29.13
C LEU A 675 30.92 -1.93 -28.28
N PRO A 676 30.76 -1.56 -27.00
CA PRO A 676 31.90 -1.43 -26.09
C PRO A 676 32.60 -2.78 -25.89
N GLU A 677 33.91 -2.73 -25.61
CA GLU A 677 34.68 -3.93 -25.30
C GLU A 677 34.11 -4.63 -24.07
N TYR A 678 33.75 -5.90 -24.23
CA TYR A 678 33.23 -6.74 -23.16
C TYR A 678 33.93 -8.10 -23.19
N ALA A 679 34.45 -8.54 -22.05
CA ALA A 679 35.08 -9.85 -21.90
C ALA A 679 34.01 -10.95 -21.92
N LEU A 680 33.74 -11.50 -23.10
CA LEU A 680 32.76 -12.56 -23.28
C LEU A 680 33.37 -13.93 -22.96
N SER A 681 32.85 -14.58 -21.93
CA SER A 681 33.13 -15.97 -21.56
C SER A 681 31.93 -16.87 -21.90
N GLY A 682 32.13 -18.19 -21.90
CA GLY A 682 31.03 -19.15 -22.08
C GLY A 682 29.89 -18.96 -21.07
N ASP A 683 30.21 -18.63 -19.82
CA ASP A 683 29.19 -18.33 -18.79
C ASP A 683 28.45 -17.02 -19.07
N ASN A 684 29.16 -15.95 -19.47
CA ASN A 684 28.52 -14.70 -19.85
C ASN A 684 27.60 -14.86 -21.06
N LEU A 685 27.98 -15.70 -22.04
CA LEU A 685 27.15 -16.05 -23.19
C LEU A 685 25.82 -16.71 -22.75
N ILE A 686 25.88 -17.70 -21.86
CA ILE A 686 24.69 -18.39 -21.33
C ILE A 686 23.78 -17.42 -20.55
N LYS A 687 24.36 -16.57 -19.68
CA LYS A 687 23.62 -15.53 -18.95
C LYS A 687 22.89 -14.58 -19.90
N MET A 688 23.58 -14.08 -20.93
CA MET A 688 22.99 -13.19 -21.93
C MET A 688 21.89 -13.88 -22.73
N ALA A 689 22.06 -15.16 -23.10
CA ALA A 689 21.01 -15.93 -23.78
C ALA A 689 19.75 -16.11 -22.92
N LEU A 690 19.89 -16.29 -21.60
CA LEU A 690 18.75 -16.39 -20.68
C LEU A 690 18.03 -15.05 -20.49
N ILE A 691 18.79 -13.95 -20.42
CA ILE A 691 18.20 -12.59 -20.41
C ILE A 691 17.43 -12.36 -21.71
N LEU A 692 18.00 -12.75 -22.84
CA LEU A 692 17.36 -12.63 -24.15
C LEU A 692 16.06 -13.44 -24.24
N LEU A 693 16.05 -14.69 -23.77
CA LEU A 693 14.84 -15.51 -23.72
C LEU A 693 13.77 -14.88 -22.83
N ARG A 694 14.16 -14.34 -21.66
CA ARG A 694 13.24 -13.64 -20.77
C ARG A 694 12.66 -12.37 -21.42
N ALA A 695 13.50 -11.61 -22.12
CA ALA A 695 13.10 -10.38 -22.78
C ALA A 695 12.22 -10.63 -24.02
N ARG A 696 12.33 -11.80 -24.65
CA ARG A 696 11.47 -12.21 -25.78
C ARG A 696 10.13 -12.80 -25.32
N ALA A 697 10.10 -13.40 -24.13
CA ALA A 697 8.90 -14.04 -23.57
C ALA A 697 7.96 -13.05 -22.87
N ASN A 698 8.45 -11.89 -22.44
CA ASN A 698 7.61 -10.78 -21.96
C ASN A 698 7.33 -9.81 -23.11
#